data_AF-A0A6B2KZ85-F1
#
_entry.id   AF-A0A6B2KZ85-F1
#
_cell.length_a   1.000
_cell.length_b   1.000
_cell.length_c   1.000
_cell.angle_alpha   90.00
_cell.angle_beta   90.00
_cell.angle_gamma   90.00
#
_symmetry.space_group_name_H-M   'P 1'
#
loop_
_entity.id
_entity.type
_entity.pdbx_description
1 polymer ?
#
loop_
_entity_poly.entity_id
_entity_poly.type
_entity_poly.pdbx_seq_one_letter_code
_entity_poly.pdbx_strand_id
1 'polypeptide(L)'
;MVLLIDEVDVFLGKEFYGQVYNPSFYLKGDEINELLRTIWKGKTLSLKQIKATSAFISCTNKYSNWKFVIEEAVKDMIVALKDFGSSTYDVYKDKIVYLYGESMVENITLGYDTVWSYFKENENGRISNESLKSNIGILVNCGTFSYAEMPHDFSYIAGVSGTLKTLAEPERKILSKVYHINKMTYLPSVFDNVTRDFDRDPEKHISYEEEEEQYEMKLRGQIDLMKNAKRAILVFFESIPKLEKFLNCTFFEDFRKSPDVQIINEKVSAEERELFIKRAAGEGKITLLTRTFGRGTDFECRQPTVLANGGIHVLQTFFSEEASEEYQIKGRSARQGDPGSFQILVHAPAIEWVLGSKWKEELAKPKLLLYKTLNHLRNKIYDTTCEGRFVGIDQVKKHHDASKKFMQAILNNDVGYIKSFVGDRNKGASINENSSRTILLMDATGSMSSLLNAVKDTVCKMFELVSLTLKEKGLAEDCFQLQCVVYRDYDCRENILQSSAWETKPINLRQFMEKVSASGGGDYEEAIEIGLLHAVKESKKQEGISQVLLIADAPAKEPHQIRQYRDLYGGEEYWLEKYGPATYYQNELAHLISEKIPVHTFYLENGCKPNLEKIATSTKGTCRYLNIRKPDGVKELTCFVTEEVLRTSGGSAAEGEQLVNLFKTKISKSFL
;
A
#
# COMPACT_ATOMS: atom_id res chain seq x y z
N MET A 1 -15.36 28.95 -11.20
CA MET A 1 -15.82 27.54 -11.12
C MET A 1 -16.10 27.21 -9.66
N VAL A 2 -17.11 26.40 -9.33
CA VAL A 2 -17.48 26.04 -7.95
C VAL A 2 -17.22 24.56 -7.72
N LEU A 3 -16.54 24.21 -6.63
CA LEU A 3 -16.32 22.83 -6.19
C LEU A 3 -17.28 22.52 -5.03
N LEU A 4 -18.14 21.52 -5.22
CA LEU A 4 -18.99 20.98 -4.17
C LEU A 4 -18.48 19.59 -3.79
N ILE A 5 -18.13 19.41 -2.52
CA ILE A 5 -17.55 18.16 -2.00
C ILE A 5 -18.60 17.47 -1.13
N ASP A 6 -19.01 16.27 -1.51
CA ASP A 6 -19.72 15.37 -0.61
C ASP A 6 -18.71 14.56 0.20
N GLU A 7 -18.99 14.35 1.49
CA GLU A 7 -18.09 13.70 2.46
C GLU A 7 -16.67 14.32 2.50
N VAL A 8 -16.59 15.57 2.98
CA VAL A 8 -15.34 16.35 3.13
C VAL A 8 -14.21 15.60 3.86
N ASP A 9 -14.54 14.70 4.79
CA ASP A 9 -13.58 13.85 5.51
C ASP A 9 -12.75 12.97 4.56
N VAL A 10 -13.31 12.58 3.42
CA VAL A 10 -12.65 11.62 2.52
C VAL A 10 -11.77 12.32 1.52
N PHE A 11 -12.19 13.52 1.14
CA PHE A 11 -11.33 14.45 0.45
C PHE A 11 -10.02 14.72 1.22
N LEU A 12 -10.02 14.58 2.55
CA LEU A 12 -8.82 14.68 3.41
C LEU A 12 -8.16 13.32 3.72
N GLY A 13 -8.80 12.21 3.35
CA GLY A 13 -8.34 10.86 3.62
C GLY A 13 -7.15 10.44 2.75
N LYS A 14 -6.48 9.34 3.14
CA LYS A 14 -5.26 8.80 2.47
C LYS A 14 -5.46 8.46 0.99
N GLU A 15 -6.68 8.15 0.58
CA GLU A 15 -7.00 7.77 -0.81
C GLU A 15 -7.06 8.97 -1.76
N PHE A 16 -7.21 10.18 -1.22
CA PHE A 16 -7.34 11.39 -2.02
C PHE A 16 -6.24 12.40 -1.68
N TYR A 17 -6.11 12.78 -0.42
CA TYR A 17 -5.16 13.79 0.01
C TYR A 17 -3.74 13.22 0.05
N GLY A 18 -2.87 13.73 -0.84
CA GLY A 18 -1.50 13.23 -1.03
C GLY A 18 -1.37 12.21 -2.18
N GLN A 19 -2.48 11.78 -2.77
CA GLN A 19 -2.49 10.91 -3.95
C GLN A 19 -2.39 11.69 -5.25
N VAL A 20 -1.95 10.99 -6.29
CA VAL A 20 -1.73 11.56 -7.62
C VAL A 20 -2.41 10.74 -8.70
N TYR A 21 -2.96 11.44 -9.69
CA TYR A 21 -3.41 10.85 -10.94
C TYR A 21 -2.30 10.96 -12.00
N ASN A 22 -1.88 9.83 -12.58
CA ASN A 22 -0.82 9.78 -13.60
C ASN A 22 -1.43 9.33 -14.93
N PRO A 23 -1.91 10.26 -15.78
CA PRO A 23 -2.43 9.88 -17.09
C PRO A 23 -1.32 9.29 -17.96
N SER A 24 -1.61 8.15 -18.57
CA SER A 24 -0.73 7.48 -19.51
C SER A 24 -1.54 6.84 -20.62
N PHE A 25 -0.89 6.54 -21.74
CA PHE A 25 -1.49 5.82 -22.85
C PHE A 25 -0.47 4.88 -23.51
N TYR A 26 -0.97 3.87 -24.21
CA TYR A 26 -0.14 3.03 -25.05
C TYR A 26 -0.04 3.61 -26.45
N LEU A 27 1.19 3.94 -26.87
CA LEU A 27 1.50 4.15 -28.28
C LEU A 27 1.52 2.77 -28.96
N LYS A 28 0.57 2.55 -29.87
CA LYS A 28 0.35 1.29 -30.58
C LYS A 28 0.60 1.44 -32.07
N GLY A 29 1.01 0.34 -32.71
CA GLY A 29 1.19 0.25 -34.15
C GLY A 29 1.92 -1.04 -34.54
N ASP A 30 1.83 -1.43 -35.81
CA ASP A 30 2.42 -2.68 -36.30
C ASP A 30 3.96 -2.71 -36.12
N GLU A 31 4.63 -1.60 -36.33
CA GLU A 31 6.08 -1.46 -36.18
C GLU A 31 6.51 -1.52 -34.70
N ILE A 32 5.64 -1.05 -33.79
CA ILE A 32 5.86 -1.18 -32.33
C ILE A 32 5.65 -2.63 -31.91
N ASN A 33 4.62 -3.29 -32.42
CA ASN A 33 4.38 -4.71 -32.16
C ASN A 33 5.55 -5.57 -32.64
N GLU A 34 6.11 -5.27 -33.82
CA GLU A 34 7.27 -5.97 -34.35
C GLU A 34 8.54 -5.69 -33.54
N LEU A 35 8.74 -4.45 -33.07
CA LEU A 35 9.83 -4.11 -32.16
C LEU A 35 9.73 -4.90 -30.85
N LEU A 36 8.55 -4.91 -30.21
CA LEU A 36 8.30 -5.68 -28.98
C LEU A 36 8.53 -7.18 -29.18
N ARG A 37 8.05 -7.75 -30.29
CA ARG A 37 8.31 -9.15 -30.67
C ARG A 37 9.80 -9.44 -30.85
N THR A 38 10.53 -8.53 -31.49
CA THR A 38 11.98 -8.67 -31.72
C THR A 38 12.74 -8.66 -30.40
N ILE A 39 12.40 -7.76 -29.49
CA ILE A 39 12.99 -7.69 -28.14
C ILE A 39 12.64 -8.95 -27.34
N TRP A 40 11.38 -9.40 -27.35
CA TRP A 40 10.95 -10.61 -26.65
C TRP A 40 11.64 -11.89 -27.16
N LYS A 41 11.84 -12.03 -28.47
CA LYS A 41 12.60 -13.16 -29.04
C LYS A 41 14.10 -13.04 -28.74
N GLY A 42 14.63 -11.82 -28.69
CA GLY A 42 16.02 -11.50 -28.42
C GLY A 42 16.26 -11.16 -26.94
N LYS A 43 15.85 -12.03 -26.00
CA LYS A 43 15.90 -11.76 -24.55
C LYS A 43 17.28 -11.34 -24.02
N THR A 44 18.36 -11.70 -24.73
CA THR A 44 19.76 -11.40 -24.36
C THR A 44 20.38 -10.27 -25.16
N LEU A 45 19.63 -9.60 -26.04
CA LEU A 45 20.18 -8.53 -26.88
C LEU A 45 20.48 -7.27 -26.06
N SER A 46 21.67 -6.74 -26.24
CA SER A 46 22.06 -5.43 -25.71
C SER A 46 21.32 -4.28 -26.41
N LEU A 47 21.27 -3.11 -25.77
CA LEU A 47 20.71 -1.89 -26.36
C LEU A 47 21.31 -1.59 -27.75
N LYS A 48 22.62 -1.77 -27.91
CA LYS A 48 23.32 -1.55 -29.18
C LYS A 48 22.85 -2.52 -30.27
N GLN A 49 22.63 -3.78 -29.93
CA GLN A 49 22.12 -4.79 -30.85
C GLN A 49 20.66 -4.52 -31.22
N ILE A 50 19.81 -4.15 -30.26
CA ILE A 50 18.40 -3.80 -30.51
C ILE A 50 18.32 -2.59 -31.45
N LYS A 51 19.14 -1.55 -31.22
CA LYS A 51 19.20 -0.36 -32.09
C LYS A 51 19.63 -0.68 -33.54
N ALA A 52 20.33 -1.79 -33.76
CA ALA A 52 20.75 -2.23 -35.08
C ALA A 52 19.69 -3.10 -35.81
N THR A 53 18.61 -3.49 -35.14
CA THR A 53 17.57 -4.33 -35.75
C THR A 53 16.74 -3.55 -36.77
N SER A 54 16.26 -4.25 -37.81
CA SER A 54 15.35 -3.68 -38.81
C SER A 54 14.04 -3.19 -38.18
N ALA A 55 13.52 -3.89 -37.16
CA ALA A 55 12.32 -3.50 -36.43
C ALA A 55 12.49 -2.14 -35.72
N PHE A 56 13.62 -1.92 -35.04
CA PHE A 56 13.91 -0.64 -34.38
C PHE A 56 14.07 0.50 -35.40
N ILE A 57 14.79 0.27 -36.49
CA ILE A 57 14.98 1.27 -37.54
C ILE A 57 13.64 1.63 -38.20
N SER A 58 12.81 0.63 -38.52
CA SER A 58 11.47 0.85 -39.09
C SER A 58 10.57 1.66 -38.16
N CYS A 59 10.53 1.28 -36.87
CA CYS A 59 9.73 1.95 -35.85
C CYS A 59 10.18 3.42 -35.66
N THR A 60 11.48 3.66 -35.54
CA THR A 60 12.02 5.03 -35.36
C THR A 60 11.89 5.90 -36.61
N ASN A 61 11.86 5.31 -37.82
CA ASN A 61 11.58 6.06 -39.05
C ASN A 61 10.11 6.50 -39.13
N LYS A 62 9.16 5.61 -38.79
CA LYS A 62 7.73 5.95 -38.78
C LYS A 62 7.41 7.04 -37.75
N TYR A 63 8.00 6.95 -36.57
CA TYR A 63 7.81 7.91 -35.48
C TYR A 63 9.02 8.85 -35.31
N SER A 64 9.59 9.33 -36.42
CA SER A 64 10.82 10.14 -36.43
C SER A 64 10.77 11.35 -35.50
N ASN A 65 9.62 12.01 -35.40
CA ASN A 65 9.38 13.15 -34.50
C ASN A 65 9.42 12.82 -33.01
N TRP A 66 9.27 11.54 -32.66
CA TRP A 66 9.16 11.01 -31.30
C TRP A 66 10.20 9.91 -31.03
N LYS A 67 11.26 9.83 -31.85
CA LYS A 67 12.32 8.82 -31.75
C LYS A 67 12.88 8.70 -30.33
N PHE A 68 13.05 9.81 -29.62
CA PHE A 68 13.55 9.83 -28.25
C PHE A 68 12.68 9.00 -27.30
N VAL A 69 11.34 9.04 -27.43
CA VAL A 69 10.42 8.25 -26.58
C VAL A 69 10.66 6.77 -26.80
N ILE A 70 10.84 6.35 -28.06
CA ILE A 70 11.11 4.95 -28.41
C ILE A 70 12.47 4.53 -27.87
N GLU A 71 13.50 5.38 -28.02
CA GLU A 71 14.85 5.09 -27.53
C GLU A 71 14.90 4.91 -26.02
N GLU A 72 14.18 5.75 -25.28
CA GLU A 72 14.10 5.67 -23.83
C GLU A 72 13.22 4.49 -23.38
N ALA A 73 12.09 4.25 -24.03
CA ALA A 73 11.22 3.10 -23.76
C ALA A 73 11.91 1.75 -23.95
N VAL A 74 12.77 1.62 -24.97
CA VAL A 74 13.55 0.39 -25.21
C VAL A 74 14.50 0.10 -24.03
N LYS A 75 14.99 1.11 -23.32
CA LYS A 75 15.82 0.87 -22.13
C LYS A 75 15.01 0.21 -21.02
N ASP A 76 13.83 0.76 -20.73
CA ASP A 76 12.91 0.21 -19.74
C ASP A 76 12.44 -1.21 -20.12
N MET A 77 12.21 -1.47 -21.42
CA MET A 77 11.89 -2.80 -21.95
C MET A 77 12.99 -3.82 -21.66
N ILE A 78 14.26 -3.47 -21.90
CA ILE A 78 15.41 -4.35 -21.66
C ILE A 78 15.54 -4.67 -20.18
N VAL A 79 15.43 -3.65 -19.31
CA VAL A 79 15.51 -3.83 -17.85
C VAL A 79 14.39 -4.76 -17.37
N ALA A 80 13.14 -4.47 -17.74
CA ALA A 80 12.00 -5.31 -17.38
C ALA A 80 12.15 -6.76 -17.90
N LEU A 81 12.72 -6.95 -19.09
CA LEU A 81 12.91 -8.30 -19.65
C LEU A 81 14.00 -9.11 -18.93
N LYS A 82 15.05 -8.44 -18.43
CA LYS A 82 16.12 -9.08 -17.64
C LYS A 82 15.59 -9.59 -16.30
N ASP A 83 14.69 -8.83 -15.68
CA ASP A 83 14.09 -9.14 -14.39
C ASP A 83 12.76 -9.91 -14.50
N PHE A 84 12.36 -10.27 -15.72
CA PHE A 84 11.09 -10.91 -16.00
C PHE A 84 11.00 -12.31 -15.36
N GLY A 85 10.00 -12.50 -14.50
CA GLY A 85 9.76 -13.74 -13.75
C GLY A 85 9.52 -13.56 -12.26
N SER A 86 9.62 -12.32 -11.75
CA SER A 86 9.43 -11.95 -10.34
C SER A 86 7.99 -11.55 -9.97
N SER A 87 7.14 -11.18 -10.94
CA SER A 87 5.80 -10.67 -10.68
C SER A 87 4.73 -11.77 -10.67
N THR A 88 3.90 -11.79 -9.61
CA THR A 88 2.73 -12.66 -9.47
C THR A 88 1.55 -12.08 -10.27
N TYR A 89 1.07 -12.83 -11.27
CA TYR A 89 -0.11 -12.51 -12.08
C TYR A 89 -0.91 -13.77 -12.41
N ASP A 90 -2.17 -13.61 -12.80
CA ASP A 90 -3.01 -14.70 -13.30
C ASP A 90 -3.63 -14.34 -14.66
N VAL A 91 -4.23 -15.32 -15.35
CA VAL A 91 -4.93 -15.14 -16.62
C VAL A 91 -6.42 -15.34 -16.41
N TYR A 92 -7.21 -14.29 -16.64
CA TYR A 92 -8.67 -14.35 -16.54
C TYR A 92 -9.31 -13.71 -17.77
N LYS A 93 -10.26 -14.42 -18.40
CA LYS A 93 -11.00 -13.95 -19.59
C LYS A 93 -10.11 -13.35 -20.68
N ASP A 94 -9.08 -14.11 -21.07
CA ASP A 94 -8.15 -13.69 -22.13
C ASP A 94 -7.37 -12.40 -21.80
N LYS A 95 -7.15 -12.09 -20.53
CA LYS A 95 -6.35 -10.95 -20.06
C LYS A 95 -5.43 -11.35 -18.91
N ILE A 96 -4.32 -10.63 -18.80
CA ILE A 96 -3.49 -10.64 -17.60
C ILE A 96 -4.20 -9.85 -16.50
N VAL A 97 -4.37 -10.47 -15.34
CA VAL A 97 -4.97 -9.85 -14.16
C VAL A 97 -4.00 -9.91 -12.98
N TYR A 98 -4.06 -8.88 -12.16
CA TYR A 98 -3.28 -8.79 -10.93
C TYR A 98 -4.20 -8.95 -9.72
N LEU A 99 -3.71 -9.64 -8.69
CA LEU A 99 -4.37 -9.71 -7.39
C LEU A 99 -4.08 -8.43 -6.62
N TYR A 100 -5.13 -7.68 -6.26
CA TYR A 100 -5.05 -6.54 -5.36
C TYR A 100 -5.91 -6.85 -4.13
N GLY A 101 -5.24 -7.12 -3.00
CA GLY A 101 -5.89 -7.79 -1.87
C GLY A 101 -6.44 -9.15 -2.33
N GLU A 102 -7.76 -9.32 -2.27
CA GLU A 102 -8.43 -10.53 -2.78
C GLU A 102 -9.28 -10.28 -4.05
N SER A 103 -9.12 -9.12 -4.69
CA SER A 103 -9.83 -8.77 -5.91
C SER A 103 -8.91 -8.88 -7.13
N MET A 104 -9.41 -9.49 -8.21
CA MET A 104 -8.72 -9.46 -9.51
C MET A 104 -8.97 -8.11 -10.18
N VAL A 105 -7.89 -7.41 -10.53
CA VAL A 105 -7.97 -6.11 -11.20
C VAL A 105 -7.42 -6.24 -12.62
N GLU A 106 -8.27 -5.95 -13.60
CA GLU A 106 -7.94 -6.04 -15.04
C GLU A 106 -7.28 -4.75 -15.58
N ASN A 107 -7.44 -3.62 -14.88
CA ASN A 107 -7.04 -2.29 -15.39
C ASN A 107 -5.67 -1.82 -14.86
N ILE A 108 -4.85 -2.72 -14.33
CA ILE A 108 -3.52 -2.41 -13.81
C ILE A 108 -2.47 -2.91 -14.79
N THR A 109 -1.49 -2.04 -15.08
CA THR A 109 -0.31 -2.37 -15.87
C THR A 109 0.95 -2.12 -15.06
N LEU A 110 1.73 -3.16 -14.81
CA LEU A 110 3.06 -3.12 -14.20
C LEU A 110 4.12 -2.84 -15.28
N GLY A 111 4.05 -1.66 -15.89
CA GLY A 111 5.01 -1.25 -16.92
C GLY A 111 5.16 -2.28 -18.05
N TYR A 112 6.40 -2.68 -18.33
CA TYR A 112 6.71 -3.68 -19.37
C TYR A 112 6.62 -5.12 -18.87
N ASP A 113 6.56 -5.39 -17.57
CA ASP A 113 6.35 -6.74 -17.06
C ASP A 113 5.00 -7.28 -17.53
N THR A 114 3.95 -6.46 -17.49
CA THR A 114 2.64 -6.83 -18.04
C THR A 114 2.74 -7.18 -19.53
N VAL A 115 3.50 -6.38 -20.30
CA VAL A 115 3.71 -6.62 -21.73
C VAL A 115 4.37 -7.98 -21.95
N TRP A 116 5.39 -8.31 -21.18
CA TRP A 116 6.09 -9.59 -21.23
C TRP A 116 5.23 -10.77 -20.75
N SER A 117 4.38 -10.58 -19.74
CA SER A 117 3.38 -11.57 -19.32
C SER A 117 2.41 -11.91 -20.45
N TYR A 118 1.94 -10.91 -21.20
CA TYR A 118 1.10 -11.16 -22.38
C TYR A 118 1.84 -11.99 -23.45
N PHE A 119 3.12 -11.73 -23.70
CA PHE A 119 3.91 -12.55 -24.63
C PHE A 119 4.10 -13.98 -24.15
N LYS A 120 4.48 -14.18 -22.89
CA LYS A 120 4.65 -15.51 -22.28
C LYS A 120 3.36 -16.32 -22.31
N GLU A 121 2.23 -15.72 -21.94
CA GLU A 121 0.96 -16.45 -21.90
C GLU A 121 0.34 -16.69 -23.27
N ASN A 122 0.70 -15.87 -24.27
CA ASN A 122 0.38 -16.16 -25.66
C ASN A 122 1.17 -17.36 -26.18
N GLU A 123 2.45 -17.50 -25.81
CA GLU A 123 3.25 -18.70 -26.11
C GLU A 123 2.70 -19.96 -25.42
N ASN A 124 2.17 -19.82 -24.19
CA ASN A 124 1.52 -20.90 -23.44
C ASN A 124 0.09 -21.20 -23.92
N GLY A 125 -0.47 -20.43 -24.86
CA GLY A 125 -1.83 -20.60 -25.38
C GLY A 125 -2.95 -20.15 -24.43
N ARG A 126 -2.63 -19.49 -23.31
CA ARG A 126 -3.62 -18.93 -22.37
C ARG A 126 -4.16 -17.56 -22.79
N ILE A 127 -3.44 -16.88 -23.70
CA ILE A 127 -3.81 -15.57 -24.26
C ILE A 127 -3.89 -15.65 -25.79
N SER A 128 -4.95 -15.08 -26.37
CA SER A 128 -5.15 -15.00 -27.81
C SER A 128 -4.24 -13.96 -28.49
N ASN A 129 -4.00 -14.14 -29.79
CA ASN A 129 -3.24 -13.16 -30.57
C ASN A 129 -3.92 -11.78 -30.66
N GLU A 130 -5.25 -11.76 -30.58
CA GLU A 130 -6.04 -10.54 -30.58
C GLU A 130 -5.87 -9.80 -29.25
N SER A 131 -5.98 -10.51 -28.13
CA SER A 131 -5.74 -9.94 -26.81
C SER A 131 -4.30 -9.43 -26.67
N LEU A 132 -3.29 -10.21 -27.08
CA LEU A 132 -1.90 -9.77 -27.10
C LEU A 132 -1.74 -8.44 -27.84
N LYS A 133 -2.24 -8.33 -29.08
CA LYS A 133 -2.15 -7.09 -29.87
C LYS A 133 -2.89 -5.93 -29.21
N SER A 134 -4.02 -6.19 -28.56
CA SER A 134 -4.84 -5.15 -27.93
C SER A 134 -4.23 -4.60 -26.64
N ASN A 135 -3.39 -5.37 -25.94
CA ASN A 135 -2.89 -5.03 -24.60
C ASN A 135 -1.40 -4.66 -24.54
N ILE A 136 -0.67 -4.68 -25.66
CA ILE A 136 0.74 -4.28 -25.72
C ILE A 136 0.95 -2.93 -26.41
N GLY A 137 2.08 -2.29 -26.12
CA GLY A 137 2.51 -1.03 -26.74
C GLY A 137 3.65 -0.36 -25.96
N ILE A 138 4.04 0.83 -26.40
CA ILE A 138 4.96 1.69 -25.62
C ILE A 138 4.12 2.53 -24.66
N LEU A 139 4.35 2.38 -23.36
CA LEU A 139 3.63 3.17 -22.35
C LEU A 139 4.22 4.58 -22.28
N VAL A 140 3.39 5.60 -22.52
CA VAL A 140 3.78 7.02 -22.47
C VAL A 140 3.06 7.72 -21.33
N ASN A 141 3.82 8.19 -20.35
CA ASN A 141 3.36 9.01 -19.23
C ASN A 141 3.19 10.47 -19.67
N CYS A 142 2.02 11.05 -19.38
CA CYS A 142 1.60 12.39 -19.78
C CYS A 142 1.58 13.40 -18.63
N GLY A 143 2.05 13.03 -17.44
CA GLY A 143 2.14 13.92 -16.29
C GLY A 143 1.66 13.28 -15.00
N THR A 144 1.62 14.10 -13.95
CA THR A 144 1.25 13.71 -12.60
C THR A 144 0.41 14.85 -12.01
N PHE A 145 -0.84 14.56 -11.67
CA PHE A 145 -1.79 15.52 -11.14
C PHE A 145 -2.11 15.20 -9.69
N SER A 146 -1.69 16.08 -8.78
CA SER A 146 -2.08 16.00 -7.37
C SER A 146 -3.57 16.24 -7.17
N TYR A 147 -4.26 15.30 -6.53
CA TYR A 147 -5.65 15.51 -6.11
C TYR A 147 -5.77 16.62 -5.06
N ALA A 148 -4.75 16.80 -4.22
CA ALA A 148 -4.73 17.86 -3.22
C ALA A 148 -4.64 19.27 -3.84
N GLU A 149 -4.05 19.42 -5.04
CA GLU A 149 -3.89 20.73 -5.68
C GLU A 149 -5.03 21.10 -6.63
N MET A 150 -5.78 20.12 -7.17
CA MET A 150 -6.92 20.37 -8.08
C MET A 150 -7.98 21.34 -7.50
N PRO A 151 -8.34 21.30 -6.20
CA PRO A 151 -9.29 22.21 -5.59
C PRO A 151 -8.92 23.70 -5.71
N HIS A 152 -7.63 24.02 -5.79
CA HIS A 152 -7.17 25.41 -5.92
C HIS A 152 -7.57 26.06 -7.26
N ASP A 153 -7.97 25.28 -8.27
CA ASP A 153 -8.48 25.80 -9.54
C ASP A 153 -9.92 26.35 -9.43
N PHE A 154 -10.60 26.06 -8.33
CA PHE A 154 -11.97 26.49 -8.11
C PHE A 154 -12.00 27.79 -7.31
N SER A 155 -12.86 28.71 -7.75
CA SER A 155 -13.03 30.03 -7.14
C SER A 155 -13.77 29.94 -5.80
N TYR A 156 -14.61 28.92 -5.63
CA TYR A 156 -15.37 28.66 -4.42
C TYR A 156 -15.35 27.17 -4.13
N ILE A 157 -15.05 26.81 -2.89
CA ILE A 157 -15.05 25.44 -2.38
C ILE A 157 -16.07 25.37 -1.25
N ALA A 158 -17.01 24.44 -1.35
CA ALA A 158 -17.95 24.13 -0.29
C ALA A 158 -18.14 22.62 -0.22
N GLY A 159 -18.57 22.11 0.93
CA GLY A 159 -18.85 20.69 1.06
C GLY A 159 -19.69 20.36 2.28
N VAL A 160 -20.12 19.11 2.33
CA VAL A 160 -20.92 18.55 3.42
C VAL A 160 -20.24 17.30 3.95
N SER A 161 -20.39 17.03 5.24
CA SER A 161 -19.94 15.77 5.85
C SER A 161 -20.72 15.53 7.14
N GLY A 162 -21.07 14.28 7.39
CA GLY A 162 -21.71 13.85 8.64
C GLY A 162 -20.74 13.80 9.83
N THR A 163 -19.44 13.85 9.58
CA THR A 163 -18.36 13.59 10.55
C THR A 163 -17.48 14.82 10.78
N LEU A 164 -17.92 16.01 10.36
CA LEU A 164 -17.15 17.25 10.50
C LEU A 164 -16.67 17.52 11.95
N LYS A 165 -17.46 17.10 12.95
CA LYS A 165 -17.10 17.21 14.37
C LYS A 165 -15.95 16.30 14.79
N THR A 166 -15.76 15.18 14.11
CA THR A 166 -14.79 14.14 14.45
C THR A 166 -13.48 14.26 13.68
N LEU A 167 -13.38 15.25 12.76
CA LEU A 167 -12.14 15.56 12.07
C LEU A 167 -11.02 15.88 13.06
N ALA A 168 -9.84 15.35 12.77
CA ALA A 168 -8.63 15.59 13.54
C ALA A 168 -8.15 17.04 13.39
N GLU A 169 -7.31 17.50 14.32
CA GLU A 169 -6.75 18.86 14.27
C GLU A 169 -5.91 19.13 13.00
N PRO A 170 -5.08 18.19 12.51
CA PRO A 170 -4.39 18.35 11.23
C PRO A 170 -5.35 18.56 10.05
N GLU A 171 -6.44 17.80 9.98
CA GLU A 171 -7.45 17.90 8.92
C GLU A 171 -8.17 19.26 8.92
N ARG A 172 -8.54 19.74 10.11
CA ARG A 172 -9.12 21.09 10.27
C ARG A 172 -8.14 22.19 9.85
N LYS A 173 -6.84 22.01 10.14
CA LYS A 173 -5.79 22.91 9.65
C LYS A 173 -5.68 22.88 8.14
N ILE A 174 -5.83 21.74 7.46
CA ILE A 174 -5.87 21.67 5.99
C ILE A 174 -7.05 22.49 5.47
N LEU A 175 -8.26 22.22 5.95
CA LEU A 175 -9.47 22.90 5.50
C LEU A 175 -9.34 24.42 5.61
N SER A 176 -8.83 24.92 6.75
CA SER A 176 -8.68 26.36 7.00
C SER A 176 -7.45 27.00 6.32
N LYS A 177 -6.26 26.38 6.42
CA LYS A 177 -5.01 26.98 5.95
C LYS A 177 -4.73 26.72 4.47
N VAL A 178 -5.09 25.54 3.96
CA VAL A 178 -4.84 25.14 2.56
C VAL A 178 -6.02 25.52 1.69
N TYR A 179 -7.23 25.09 2.05
CA TYR A 179 -8.43 25.31 1.22
C TYR A 179 -9.25 26.55 1.60
N HIS A 180 -8.84 27.29 2.63
CA HIS A 180 -9.51 28.51 3.08
C HIS A 180 -11.00 28.34 3.44
N ILE A 181 -11.39 27.12 3.83
CA ILE A 181 -12.72 26.78 4.33
C ILE A 181 -12.78 27.15 5.82
N ASN A 182 -13.10 28.42 6.08
CA ASN A 182 -13.11 28.99 7.44
C ASN A 182 -14.47 28.91 8.13
N LYS A 183 -15.53 28.57 7.38
CA LYS A 183 -16.91 28.54 7.91
C LYS A 183 -17.40 27.10 8.00
N MET A 184 -17.49 26.61 9.23
CA MET A 184 -18.12 25.32 9.55
C MET A 184 -19.51 25.57 10.12
N THR A 185 -20.54 25.03 9.47
CA THR A 185 -21.93 25.14 9.94
C THR A 185 -22.44 23.76 10.31
N TYR A 186 -23.02 23.63 11.50
CA TYR A 186 -23.58 22.37 11.99
C TYR A 186 -25.10 22.46 11.92
N LEU A 187 -25.70 21.64 11.06
CA LEU A 187 -27.15 21.53 10.96
C LEU A 187 -27.65 20.56 12.05
N PRO A 188 -28.65 20.95 12.87
CA PRO A 188 -29.30 19.99 13.74
C PRO A 188 -30.06 18.96 12.90
N SER A 189 -30.28 17.78 13.47
CA SER A 189 -31.21 16.81 12.90
C SER A 189 -32.59 17.44 12.76
N VAL A 190 -33.24 17.23 11.61
CA VAL A 190 -34.66 17.61 11.43
C VAL A 190 -35.62 16.64 12.13
N PHE A 191 -35.09 15.56 12.70
CA PHE A 191 -35.85 14.53 13.41
C PHE A 191 -35.66 14.69 14.92
N ASP A 192 -36.78 14.86 15.65
CA ASP A 192 -36.81 15.20 17.08
C ASP A 192 -36.46 14.03 18.02
N ASN A 193 -36.51 12.79 17.53
CA ASN A 193 -36.40 11.56 18.34
C ASN A 193 -35.15 10.71 18.01
N VAL A 194 -33.95 11.31 18.02
CA VAL A 194 -32.72 10.55 17.78
C VAL A 194 -32.32 9.78 19.05
N THR A 195 -32.62 8.48 19.10
CA THR A 195 -32.26 7.56 20.19
C THR A 195 -30.92 6.87 19.92
N ARG A 196 -29.83 7.65 19.93
CA ARG A 196 -28.46 7.12 19.86
C ARG A 196 -27.85 6.99 21.26
N ASP A 197 -28.30 5.99 22.01
CA ASP A 197 -27.79 5.74 23.37
C ASP A 197 -26.27 5.48 23.37
N PHE A 198 -25.75 4.94 22.27
CA PHE A 198 -24.32 4.70 22.08
C PHE A 198 -23.46 5.97 21.95
N ASP A 199 -24.06 7.12 21.61
CA ASP A 199 -23.36 8.41 21.63
C ASP A 199 -23.29 8.99 23.05
N ARG A 200 -24.21 8.58 23.95
CA ARG A 200 -24.30 9.07 25.33
C ARG A 200 -23.40 8.32 26.28
N ASP A 201 -23.31 7.00 26.15
CA ASP A 201 -22.54 6.13 27.04
C ASP A 201 -21.75 5.06 26.28
N PRO A 202 -20.71 5.45 25.50
CA PRO A 202 -20.02 4.54 24.59
C PRO A 202 -19.33 3.35 25.29
N GLU A 203 -19.03 3.48 26.58
CA GLU A 203 -18.39 2.41 27.37
C GLU A 203 -19.28 1.18 27.51
N LYS A 204 -20.62 1.34 27.48
CA LYS A 204 -21.57 0.22 27.51
C LYS A 204 -21.68 -0.54 26.20
N HIS A 205 -21.14 0.03 25.13
CA HIS A 205 -21.29 -0.47 23.76
C HIS A 205 -19.99 -1.00 23.18
N ILE A 206 -18.93 -1.11 23.97
CA ILE A 206 -17.70 -1.79 23.59
C ILE A 206 -17.45 -2.97 24.52
N SER A 207 -17.02 -4.09 23.95
CA SER A 207 -16.57 -5.24 24.70
C SER A 207 -15.46 -5.95 23.95
N TYR A 208 -14.62 -6.68 24.67
CA TYR A 208 -13.59 -7.52 24.09
C TYR A 208 -13.64 -8.92 24.69
N GLU A 209 -13.04 -9.87 23.98
CA GLU A 209 -12.72 -11.20 24.50
C GLU A 209 -11.28 -11.53 24.11
N GLU A 210 -10.52 -12.11 25.04
CA GLU A 210 -9.12 -12.49 24.80
C GLU A 210 -8.99 -13.82 24.08
N GLU A 211 -9.87 -14.78 24.43
CA GLU A 211 -9.88 -16.12 23.85
C GLU A 211 -10.77 -16.16 22.60
N GLU A 212 -10.26 -16.76 21.52
CA GLU A 212 -10.93 -16.82 20.23
C GLU A 212 -12.30 -17.54 20.32
N GLU A 213 -12.37 -18.66 21.03
CA GLU A 213 -13.64 -19.39 21.22
C GLU A 213 -14.70 -18.55 21.94
N GLN A 214 -14.31 -17.79 22.97
CA GLN A 214 -15.22 -16.93 23.72
C GLN A 214 -15.71 -15.76 22.86
N TYR A 215 -14.81 -15.17 22.08
CA TYR A 215 -15.13 -14.14 21.10
C TYR A 215 -16.18 -14.64 20.09
N GLU A 216 -15.97 -15.81 19.50
CA GLU A 216 -16.89 -16.41 18.52
C GLU A 216 -18.25 -16.75 19.14
N MET A 217 -18.27 -17.34 20.33
CA MET A 217 -19.51 -17.64 21.05
C MET A 217 -20.31 -16.38 21.37
N LYS A 218 -19.65 -15.31 21.82
CA LYS A 218 -20.31 -14.04 22.13
C LYS A 218 -20.84 -13.36 20.88
N LEU A 219 -20.08 -13.41 19.79
CA LEU A 219 -20.50 -12.89 18.48
C LEU A 219 -21.75 -13.63 17.99
N ARG A 220 -21.77 -14.97 18.04
CA ARG A 220 -22.96 -15.77 17.72
C ARG A 220 -24.16 -15.39 18.58
N GLY A 221 -23.95 -15.30 19.90
CA GLY A 221 -25.00 -14.95 20.85
C GLY A 221 -25.65 -13.60 20.56
N GLN A 222 -24.87 -12.58 20.17
CA GLN A 222 -25.43 -11.27 19.79
C GLN A 222 -26.27 -11.34 18.51
N ILE A 223 -25.79 -12.08 17.50
CA ILE A 223 -26.52 -12.26 16.23
C ILE A 223 -27.86 -12.96 16.48
N ASP A 224 -27.85 -14.06 17.24
CA ASP A 224 -29.05 -14.82 17.56
C ASP A 224 -30.03 -14.02 18.43
N LEU A 225 -29.52 -13.22 19.38
CA LEU A 225 -30.35 -12.33 20.20
C LEU A 225 -31.14 -11.34 19.33
N MET A 226 -30.49 -10.71 18.36
CA MET A 226 -31.16 -9.76 17.45
C MET A 226 -32.13 -10.46 16.51
N LYS A 227 -31.74 -11.62 15.96
CA LYS A 227 -32.61 -12.42 15.08
C LYS A 227 -33.88 -12.86 15.82
N ASN A 228 -33.76 -13.35 17.04
CA ASN A 228 -34.88 -13.79 17.88
C ASN A 228 -35.79 -12.63 18.29
N ALA A 229 -35.23 -11.44 18.46
CA ALA A 229 -35.97 -10.20 18.66
C ALA A 229 -36.63 -9.65 17.37
N LYS A 230 -36.55 -10.38 16.24
CA LYS A 230 -37.10 -9.98 14.92
C LYS A 230 -36.50 -8.66 14.41
N ARG A 231 -35.26 -8.34 14.81
CA ARG A 231 -34.52 -7.17 14.34
C ARG A 231 -33.59 -7.56 13.19
N ALA A 232 -33.31 -6.61 12.31
CA ALA A 232 -32.23 -6.74 11.33
C ALA A 232 -30.88 -6.47 12.00
N ILE A 233 -29.84 -7.23 11.63
CA ILE A 233 -28.46 -7.01 12.11
C ILE A 233 -27.48 -6.86 10.95
N LEU A 234 -26.64 -5.81 11.03
CA LEU A 234 -25.52 -5.57 10.13
C LEU A 234 -24.22 -5.83 10.89
N VAL A 235 -23.44 -6.83 10.46
CA VAL A 235 -22.19 -7.23 11.11
C VAL A 235 -21.01 -6.82 10.22
N PHE A 236 -20.17 -5.91 10.70
CA PHE A 236 -19.03 -5.37 9.95
C PHE A 236 -17.73 -6.04 10.36
N PHE A 237 -17.08 -6.67 9.39
CA PHE A 237 -15.75 -7.27 9.49
C PHE A 237 -14.68 -6.35 8.90
N GLU A 238 -13.49 -6.39 9.48
CA GLU A 238 -12.36 -5.56 9.03
C GLU A 238 -11.96 -5.85 7.57
N SER A 239 -12.00 -7.12 7.18
CA SER A 239 -11.51 -7.57 5.88
C SER A 239 -12.22 -8.85 5.44
N ILE A 240 -12.15 -9.18 4.14
CA ILE A 240 -12.66 -10.44 3.60
C ILE A 240 -12.04 -11.66 4.29
N PRO A 241 -10.71 -11.76 4.54
CA PRO A 241 -10.13 -12.88 5.27
C PRO A 241 -10.76 -13.11 6.65
N LYS A 242 -11.05 -12.03 7.40
CA LYS A 242 -11.68 -12.13 8.73
C LYS A 242 -13.13 -12.61 8.63
N LEU A 243 -13.86 -12.14 7.62
CA LEU A 243 -15.22 -12.60 7.32
C LEU A 243 -15.23 -14.08 6.89
N GLU A 244 -14.29 -14.50 6.05
CA GLU A 244 -14.16 -15.89 5.62
C GLU A 244 -13.75 -16.81 6.77
N LYS A 245 -12.81 -16.36 7.64
CA LYS A 245 -12.47 -17.08 8.89
C LYS A 245 -13.71 -17.30 9.76
N PHE A 246 -14.50 -16.26 9.96
CA PHE A 246 -15.76 -16.33 10.69
C PHE A 246 -16.74 -17.35 10.08
N LEU A 247 -16.92 -17.35 8.75
CA LEU A 247 -17.81 -18.28 8.06
C LEU A 247 -17.30 -19.73 7.98
N ASN A 248 -16.02 -19.95 8.25
CA ASN A 248 -15.40 -21.28 8.28
C ASN A 248 -15.35 -21.86 9.69
N CYS A 249 -15.66 -21.07 10.71
CA CYS A 249 -15.76 -21.54 12.07
C CYS A 249 -16.98 -22.45 12.25
N THR A 250 -16.81 -23.51 13.05
CA THR A 250 -17.84 -24.52 13.35
C THR A 250 -19.12 -23.91 13.93
N PHE A 251 -19.01 -22.80 14.68
CA PHE A 251 -20.15 -22.08 15.25
C PHE A 251 -21.06 -21.41 14.21
N PHE A 252 -20.65 -21.28 12.94
CA PHE A 252 -21.36 -20.52 11.90
C PHE A 252 -21.59 -21.30 10.60
N GLU A 253 -21.39 -22.62 10.59
CA GLU A 253 -21.58 -23.46 9.39
C GLU A 253 -22.98 -23.35 8.78
N ASP A 254 -24.00 -23.14 9.61
CA ASP A 254 -25.40 -22.96 9.21
C ASP A 254 -25.64 -21.67 8.44
N PHE A 255 -24.82 -20.63 8.64
CA PHE A 255 -25.02 -19.32 8.03
C PHE A 255 -24.87 -19.35 6.51
N ARG A 256 -23.96 -20.15 5.97
CA ARG A 256 -23.74 -20.29 4.52
C ARG A 256 -24.96 -20.85 3.78
N LYS A 257 -25.81 -21.61 4.46
CA LYS A 257 -26.99 -22.27 3.88
C LYS A 257 -28.29 -21.55 4.23
N SER A 258 -28.23 -20.55 5.10
CA SER A 258 -29.39 -19.84 5.62
C SER A 258 -29.90 -18.80 4.62
N PRO A 259 -31.21 -18.79 4.26
CA PRO A 259 -31.79 -17.75 3.41
C PRO A 259 -31.91 -16.39 4.13
N ASP A 260 -31.65 -16.35 5.44
CA ASP A 260 -31.68 -15.14 6.25
C ASP A 260 -30.34 -14.43 6.33
N VAL A 261 -29.27 -15.08 5.90
CA VAL A 261 -27.91 -14.53 5.91
C VAL A 261 -27.57 -14.02 4.52
N GLN A 262 -27.03 -12.81 4.46
CA GLN A 262 -26.51 -12.19 3.24
C GLN A 262 -25.06 -11.79 3.48
N ILE A 263 -24.21 -11.94 2.47
CA ILE A 263 -22.81 -11.55 2.51
C ILE A 263 -22.61 -10.47 1.45
N ILE A 264 -22.13 -9.31 1.88
CA ILE A 264 -21.82 -8.19 1.01
C ILE A 264 -20.34 -7.87 1.19
N ASN A 265 -19.55 -8.27 0.20
CA ASN A 265 -18.13 -7.98 0.12
C ASN A 265 -17.78 -7.41 -1.27
N GLU A 266 -16.53 -7.04 -1.47
CA GLU A 266 -15.99 -6.41 -2.66
C GLU A 266 -16.08 -7.32 -3.90
N LYS A 267 -16.16 -8.64 -3.72
CA LYS A 267 -16.30 -9.65 -4.79
C LYS A 267 -17.73 -9.73 -5.33
N VAL A 268 -18.73 -9.20 -4.62
CA VAL A 268 -20.14 -9.20 -5.06
C VAL A 268 -20.36 -8.17 -6.16
N SER A 269 -21.06 -8.57 -7.23
CA SER A 269 -21.38 -7.70 -8.37
C SER A 269 -22.23 -6.49 -7.94
N ALA A 270 -22.18 -5.40 -8.70
CA ALA A 270 -22.91 -4.17 -8.36
C ALA A 270 -24.44 -4.39 -8.31
N GLU A 271 -24.98 -5.18 -9.24
CA GLU A 271 -26.41 -5.50 -9.32
C GLU A 271 -26.89 -6.33 -8.11
N GLU A 272 -26.16 -7.40 -7.76
CA GLU A 272 -26.48 -8.23 -6.60
C GLU A 272 -26.33 -7.47 -5.29
N ARG A 273 -25.30 -6.62 -5.20
CA ARG A 273 -25.06 -5.76 -4.04
C ARG A 273 -26.22 -4.83 -3.78
N GLU A 274 -26.74 -4.15 -4.81
CA GLU A 274 -27.89 -3.26 -4.66
C GLU A 274 -29.13 -4.02 -4.16
N LEU A 275 -29.33 -5.25 -4.65
CA LEU A 275 -30.41 -6.12 -4.20
C LEU A 275 -30.26 -6.52 -2.72
N PHE A 276 -29.05 -6.87 -2.29
CA PHE A 276 -28.79 -7.25 -0.89
C PHE A 276 -28.94 -6.05 0.06
N ILE A 277 -28.43 -4.87 -0.30
CA ILE A 277 -28.60 -3.64 0.49
C ILE A 277 -30.09 -3.34 0.74
N LYS A 278 -30.92 -3.42 -0.31
CA LYS A 278 -32.38 -3.21 -0.21
C LYS A 278 -33.09 -4.22 0.70
N ARG A 279 -32.51 -5.40 0.89
CA ARG A 279 -33.09 -6.50 1.70
C ARG A 279 -32.52 -6.59 3.11
N ALA A 280 -31.40 -5.94 3.38
CA ALA A 280 -30.64 -6.05 4.63
C ALA A 280 -31.44 -5.64 5.87
N ALA A 281 -32.36 -4.68 5.74
CA ALA A 281 -33.20 -4.18 6.82
C ALA A 281 -34.51 -5.00 7.03
N GLY A 282 -34.57 -6.23 6.54
CA GLY A 282 -35.72 -7.12 6.73
C GLY A 282 -35.77 -7.80 8.10
N GLU A 283 -36.96 -8.20 8.53
CA GLU A 283 -37.19 -8.95 9.77
C GLU A 283 -36.26 -10.17 9.89
N GLY A 284 -35.47 -10.20 10.97
CA GLY A 284 -34.53 -11.29 11.27
C GLY A 284 -33.39 -11.47 10.27
N LYS A 285 -33.18 -10.52 9.36
CA LYS A 285 -32.08 -10.59 8.38
C LYS A 285 -30.73 -10.31 9.03
N ILE A 286 -29.75 -11.12 8.64
CA ILE A 286 -28.36 -11.03 9.07
C ILE A 286 -27.55 -10.64 7.83
N THR A 287 -26.92 -9.48 7.87
CA THR A 287 -26.08 -9.01 6.75
C THR A 287 -24.65 -8.90 7.23
N LEU A 288 -23.77 -9.73 6.68
CA LEU A 288 -22.33 -9.73 6.95
C LEU A 288 -21.65 -8.85 5.90
N LEU A 289 -20.90 -7.85 6.36
CA LEU A 289 -20.33 -6.78 5.55
C LEU A 289 -18.84 -6.65 5.83
N THR A 290 -18.06 -6.25 4.83
CA THR A 290 -16.70 -5.76 5.06
C THR A 290 -16.69 -4.26 5.38
N ARG A 291 -15.59 -3.79 5.98
CA ARG A 291 -15.32 -2.38 6.36
C ARG A 291 -15.74 -1.38 5.28
N THR A 292 -15.49 -1.70 4.02
CA THR A 292 -15.79 -0.88 2.84
C THR A 292 -17.26 -0.43 2.76
N PHE A 293 -18.21 -1.24 3.24
CA PHE A 293 -19.64 -0.93 3.20
C PHE A 293 -20.12 -0.10 4.41
N GLY A 294 -19.22 0.21 5.35
CA GLY A 294 -19.47 1.17 6.42
C GLY A 294 -19.73 2.59 5.91
N ARG A 295 -19.41 2.83 4.64
CA ARG A 295 -19.48 4.11 3.95
C ARG A 295 -20.33 4.05 2.67
N GLY A 296 -20.97 5.17 2.30
CA GLY A 296 -21.70 5.32 1.03
C GLY A 296 -22.93 4.42 0.81
N THR A 297 -23.24 3.51 1.75
CA THR A 297 -24.32 2.53 1.61
C THR A 297 -25.50 2.85 2.54
N ASP A 298 -26.71 2.92 2.01
CA ASP A 298 -27.92 3.19 2.80
C ASP A 298 -28.74 1.92 3.05
N PHE A 299 -29.03 1.65 4.32
CA PHE A 299 -29.83 0.53 4.79
C PHE A 299 -31.16 1.05 5.34
N GLU A 300 -32.07 1.43 4.44
CA GLU A 300 -33.38 1.96 4.84
C GLU A 300 -34.27 0.86 5.44
N CYS A 301 -34.77 1.08 6.66
CA CYS A 301 -35.73 0.20 7.30
C CYS A 301 -37.16 0.69 7.07
N ARG A 302 -37.92 -0.02 6.23
CA ARG A 302 -39.34 0.30 5.97
C ARG A 302 -40.32 -0.65 6.64
N GLN A 303 -39.82 -1.62 7.42
CA GLN A 303 -40.65 -2.65 8.04
C GLN A 303 -41.11 -2.23 9.45
N PRO A 304 -42.43 -2.10 9.70
CA PRO A 304 -42.94 -1.69 11.02
C PRO A 304 -42.55 -2.64 12.15
N THR A 305 -42.43 -3.94 11.87
CA THR A 305 -42.04 -4.94 12.87
C THR A 305 -40.60 -4.71 13.35
N VAL A 306 -39.67 -4.47 12.43
CA VAL A 306 -38.27 -4.17 12.76
C VAL A 306 -38.17 -2.88 13.55
N LEU A 307 -38.86 -1.81 13.13
CA LEU A 307 -38.87 -0.53 13.84
C LEU A 307 -39.45 -0.66 15.26
N ALA A 308 -40.59 -1.34 15.42
CA ALA A 308 -41.22 -1.56 16.73
C ALA A 308 -40.32 -2.35 17.70
N ASN A 309 -39.47 -3.23 17.17
CA ASN A 309 -38.55 -4.05 17.97
C ASN A 309 -37.19 -3.38 18.22
N GLY A 310 -37.03 -2.09 17.91
CA GLY A 310 -35.79 -1.33 18.17
C GLY A 310 -34.93 -1.10 16.93
N GLY A 311 -35.44 -1.37 15.73
CA GLY A 311 -34.80 -1.07 14.45
C GLY A 311 -33.54 -1.90 14.18
N ILE A 312 -32.72 -1.41 13.23
CA ILE A 312 -31.48 -2.07 12.79
C ILE A 312 -30.45 -2.07 13.92
N HIS A 313 -29.88 -3.24 14.21
CA HIS A 313 -28.68 -3.33 15.04
C HIS A 313 -27.42 -3.35 14.17
N VAL A 314 -26.42 -2.54 14.52
CA VAL A 314 -25.09 -2.58 13.91
C VAL A 314 -24.10 -3.17 14.91
N LEU A 315 -23.36 -4.20 14.47
CA LEU A 315 -22.31 -4.85 15.23
C LEU A 315 -20.98 -4.72 14.48
N GLN A 316 -20.01 -4.03 15.07
CA GLN A 316 -18.68 -3.86 14.48
C GLN A 316 -17.69 -4.81 15.16
N THR A 317 -17.01 -5.64 14.37
CA THR A 317 -16.14 -6.71 14.89
C THR A 317 -14.66 -6.30 15.02
N PHE A 318 -14.35 -5.02 14.85
CA PHE A 318 -13.00 -4.46 14.86
C PHE A 318 -13.01 -3.05 15.42
N PHE A 319 -11.85 -2.55 15.86
CA PHE A 319 -11.72 -1.16 16.27
C PHE A 319 -11.20 -0.32 15.08
N SER A 320 -11.99 0.68 14.65
CA SER A 320 -11.65 1.53 13.51
C SER A 320 -10.37 2.31 13.72
N GLU A 321 -9.55 2.44 12.68
CA GLU A 321 -8.34 3.29 12.68
C GLU A 321 -8.66 4.78 12.81
N GLU A 322 -9.82 5.18 12.29
CA GLU A 322 -10.28 6.57 12.29
C GLU A 322 -11.61 6.70 13.03
N ALA A 323 -11.77 7.77 13.81
CA ALA A 323 -13.03 8.02 14.50
C ALA A 323 -14.18 8.30 13.50
N SER A 324 -13.90 9.00 12.41
CA SER A 324 -14.85 9.28 11.32
C SER A 324 -15.48 7.98 10.78
N GLU A 325 -14.66 6.97 10.45
CA GLU A 325 -15.11 5.66 9.96
C GLU A 325 -16.10 5.01 10.94
N GLU A 326 -15.72 4.95 12.22
CA GLU A 326 -16.57 4.36 13.26
C GLU A 326 -17.91 5.09 13.37
N TYR A 327 -17.90 6.43 13.31
CA TYR A 327 -19.12 7.24 13.31
C TYR A 327 -20.00 7.00 12.07
N GLN A 328 -19.39 6.73 10.91
CA GLN A 328 -20.13 6.37 9.71
C GLN A 328 -20.78 4.98 9.83
N ILE A 329 -20.07 4.00 10.39
CA ILE A 329 -20.60 2.64 10.66
C ILE A 329 -21.74 2.73 11.68
N LYS A 330 -21.55 3.47 12.78
CA LYS A 330 -22.60 3.78 13.77
C LYS A 330 -23.85 4.37 13.09
N GLY A 331 -23.64 5.29 12.15
CA GLY A 331 -24.70 5.98 11.41
C GLY A 331 -25.50 5.10 10.43
N ARG A 332 -25.16 3.81 10.27
CA ARG A 332 -25.97 2.82 9.54
C ARG A 332 -27.14 2.27 10.36
N SER A 333 -27.19 2.60 11.65
CA SER A 333 -28.33 2.41 12.53
C SER A 333 -28.99 3.76 12.86
N ALA A 334 -30.23 3.74 13.38
CA ALA A 334 -30.95 4.92 13.86
C ALA A 334 -30.96 6.11 12.88
N ARG A 335 -31.39 5.86 11.63
CA ARG A 335 -31.52 6.88 10.58
C ARG A 335 -32.90 7.53 10.62
N GLN A 336 -32.98 8.81 10.24
CA GLN A 336 -34.25 9.55 10.13
C GLN A 336 -35.17 9.53 11.37
N GLY A 337 -34.59 9.38 12.57
CA GLY A 337 -35.35 9.27 13.82
C GLY A 337 -35.84 7.86 14.15
N ASP A 338 -35.50 6.85 13.32
CA ASP A 338 -35.75 5.45 13.61
C ASP A 338 -34.99 5.00 14.87
N PRO A 339 -35.53 4.04 15.64
CA PRO A 339 -34.79 3.38 16.68
C PRO A 339 -33.64 2.56 16.10
N GLY A 340 -32.60 2.34 16.90
CA GLY A 340 -31.45 1.56 16.49
C GLY A 340 -30.47 1.34 17.64
N SER A 341 -29.58 0.37 17.49
CA SER A 341 -28.52 0.14 18.47
C SER A 341 -27.21 -0.22 17.79
N PHE A 342 -26.10 0.12 18.44
CA PHE A 342 -24.75 -0.14 17.97
C PHE A 342 -23.92 -0.82 19.06
N GLN A 343 -23.04 -1.73 18.67
CA GLN A 343 -22.07 -2.36 19.55
C GLN A 343 -20.75 -2.65 18.82
N ILE A 344 -19.64 -2.56 19.55
CA ILE A 344 -18.31 -3.01 19.15
C ILE A 344 -17.97 -4.27 19.95
N LEU A 345 -17.60 -5.34 19.26
CA LEU A 345 -17.04 -6.55 19.86
C LEU A 345 -15.70 -6.83 19.19
N VAL A 346 -14.60 -6.75 19.95
CA VAL A 346 -13.26 -6.97 19.42
C VAL A 346 -12.61 -8.21 20.02
N HIS A 347 -11.89 -8.95 19.19
CA HIS A 347 -10.92 -9.92 19.68
C HIS A 347 -9.69 -9.15 20.19
N ALA A 348 -9.30 -9.34 21.45
CA ALA A 348 -8.35 -8.47 22.14
C ALA A 348 -6.98 -8.30 21.45
N PRO A 349 -6.38 -9.33 20.81
CA PRO A 349 -5.17 -9.14 20.01
C PRO A 349 -5.30 -8.11 18.89
N ALA A 350 -6.51 -7.88 18.36
CA ALA A 350 -6.75 -6.92 17.28
C ALA A 350 -6.63 -5.44 17.71
N ILE A 351 -6.55 -5.13 19.02
CA ILE A 351 -6.32 -3.76 19.53
C ILE A 351 -4.88 -3.51 19.98
N GLU A 352 -3.98 -4.47 19.74
CA GLU A 352 -2.54 -4.33 20.02
C GLU A 352 -1.93 -3.14 19.29
N TRP A 353 -2.37 -2.82 18.07
CA TRP A 353 -1.87 -1.67 17.34
C TRP A 353 -2.13 -0.33 18.05
N VAL A 354 -3.16 -0.27 18.92
CA VAL A 354 -3.49 0.93 19.72
C VAL A 354 -2.76 0.94 21.05
N LEU A 355 -2.76 -0.19 21.76
CA LEU A 355 -2.25 -0.32 23.12
C LEU A 355 -0.74 -0.66 23.18
N GLY A 356 -0.16 -1.08 22.06
CA GLY A 356 1.20 -1.59 21.95
C GLY A 356 1.36 -3.01 22.46
N SER A 357 2.61 -3.50 22.47
CA SER A 357 2.98 -4.89 22.85
C SER A 357 2.59 -5.28 24.29
N LYS A 358 2.23 -4.31 25.13
CA LYS A 358 1.75 -4.51 26.51
C LYS A 358 0.23 -4.44 26.64
N TRP A 359 -0.51 -4.67 25.56
CA TRP A 359 -1.97 -4.53 25.55
C TRP A 359 -2.69 -5.33 26.65
N LYS A 360 -2.18 -6.52 27.02
CA LYS A 360 -2.73 -7.32 28.14
C LYS A 360 -2.62 -6.59 29.49
N GLU A 361 -1.48 -5.98 29.77
CA GLU A 361 -1.27 -5.20 31.00
C GLU A 361 -2.17 -3.96 31.03
N GLU A 362 -2.37 -3.33 29.88
CA GLU A 362 -3.23 -2.16 29.73
C GLU A 362 -4.71 -2.50 29.95
N LEU A 363 -5.19 -3.62 29.39
CA LEU A 363 -6.57 -4.10 29.57
C LEU A 363 -6.86 -4.57 31.00
N ALA A 364 -5.86 -5.12 31.70
CA ALA A 364 -5.99 -5.57 33.08
C ALA A 364 -6.12 -4.42 34.11
N LYS A 365 -5.99 -3.15 33.69
CA LYS A 365 -6.05 -2.01 34.60
C LYS A 365 -7.45 -1.85 35.23
N PRO A 366 -7.55 -1.73 36.56
CA PRO A 366 -8.84 -1.56 37.22
C PRO A 366 -9.47 -0.21 36.84
N LYS A 367 -10.79 -0.20 36.57
CA LYS A 367 -11.60 0.96 36.15
C LYS A 367 -11.21 1.55 34.79
N LEU A 368 -10.61 0.77 33.90
CA LEU A 368 -10.34 1.20 32.53
C LEU A 368 -11.65 1.60 31.83
N LEU A 369 -11.70 2.85 31.36
CA LEU A 369 -12.70 3.30 30.40
C LEU A 369 -12.18 2.89 29.03
N LEU A 370 -12.56 1.68 28.60
CA LEU A 370 -12.02 0.99 27.43
C LEU A 370 -12.15 1.85 26.18
N TYR A 371 -13.35 2.32 25.86
CA TYR A 371 -13.59 3.09 24.64
C TYR A 371 -12.83 4.42 24.68
N LYS A 372 -12.90 5.16 25.78
CA LYS A 372 -12.22 6.46 25.91
C LYS A 372 -10.71 6.33 25.78
N THR A 373 -10.11 5.31 26.38
CA THR A 373 -8.67 5.05 26.30
C THR A 373 -8.26 4.74 24.87
N LEU A 374 -8.95 3.78 24.22
CA LEU A 374 -8.65 3.39 22.85
C LEU A 374 -8.84 4.56 21.88
N ASN A 375 -9.93 5.32 22.02
CA ASN A 375 -10.20 6.49 21.17
C ASN A 375 -9.16 7.60 21.35
N HIS A 376 -8.68 7.84 22.58
CA HIS A 376 -7.62 8.83 22.83
C HIS A 376 -6.30 8.42 22.15
N LEU A 377 -5.90 7.16 22.30
CA LEU A 377 -4.67 6.64 21.70
C LEU A 377 -4.76 6.59 20.17
N ARG A 378 -5.89 6.14 19.62
CA ARG A 378 -6.18 6.19 18.19
C ARG A 378 -5.99 7.59 17.61
N ASN A 379 -6.59 8.60 18.23
CA ASN A 379 -6.48 9.98 17.75
C ASN A 379 -5.04 10.48 17.80
N LYS A 380 -4.28 10.12 18.85
CA LYS A 380 -2.85 10.47 18.95
C LYS A 380 -1.99 9.80 17.86
N ILE A 381 -2.25 8.54 17.56
CA ILE A 381 -1.60 7.81 16.45
C ILE A 381 -1.97 8.47 15.12
N TYR A 382 -3.24 8.79 14.93
CA TYR A 382 -3.75 9.43 13.72
C TYR A 382 -3.15 10.82 13.51
N ASP A 383 -3.06 11.64 14.55
CA ASP A 383 -2.44 12.97 14.51
C ASP A 383 -0.97 12.88 14.06
N THR A 384 -0.20 11.96 14.66
CA THR A 384 1.22 11.72 14.31
C THR A 384 1.36 11.26 12.87
N THR A 385 0.47 10.35 12.43
CA THR A 385 0.47 9.85 11.05
C THR A 385 0.14 10.97 10.06
N CYS A 386 -0.85 11.82 10.38
CA CYS A 386 -1.23 12.95 9.54
C CYS A 386 -0.09 13.96 9.39
N GLU A 387 0.64 14.26 10.47
CA GLU A 387 1.81 15.15 10.40
C GLU A 387 2.91 14.61 9.45
N GLY A 388 3.09 13.28 9.40
CA GLY A 388 3.98 12.60 8.45
C GLY A 388 3.52 12.69 6.99
N ARG A 389 2.21 12.64 6.71
CA ARG A 389 1.62 12.70 5.35
C ARG A 389 1.95 14.00 4.60
N PHE A 390 2.33 15.06 5.31
CA PHE A 390 2.67 16.35 4.69
C PHE A 390 4.09 16.39 4.11
N VAL A 391 4.92 15.37 4.36
CA VAL A 391 6.27 15.25 3.80
C VAL A 391 6.17 14.85 2.33
N GLY A 392 6.28 15.81 1.41
CA GLY A 392 6.31 15.56 -0.04
C GLY A 392 5.27 16.34 -0.86
N ILE A 393 4.35 17.06 -0.22
CA ILE A 393 3.33 17.88 -0.91
C ILE A 393 3.98 18.90 -1.84
N ASP A 394 5.08 19.55 -1.44
CA ASP A 394 5.79 20.53 -2.27
C ASP A 394 6.31 19.92 -3.59
N GLN A 395 6.75 18.65 -3.56
CA GLN A 395 7.23 17.97 -4.75
C GLN A 395 6.06 17.56 -5.66
N VAL A 396 5.02 17.00 -5.06
CA VAL A 396 3.78 16.64 -5.75
C VAL A 396 3.15 17.87 -6.42
N LYS A 397 3.21 19.02 -5.76
CA LYS A 397 2.80 20.33 -6.31
C LYS A 397 3.65 20.75 -7.51
N LYS A 398 4.98 20.69 -7.42
CA LYS A 398 5.86 20.99 -8.57
C LYS A 398 5.52 20.12 -9.79
N HIS A 399 5.28 18.83 -9.57
CA HIS A 399 4.89 17.92 -10.65
C HIS A 399 3.49 18.23 -11.20
N HIS A 400 2.54 18.59 -10.35
CA HIS A 400 1.19 19.04 -10.73
C HIS A 400 1.25 20.31 -11.59
N ASP A 401 1.99 21.34 -11.16
CA ASP A 401 2.15 22.60 -11.89
C ASP A 401 2.81 22.40 -13.25
N ALA A 402 3.84 21.55 -13.31
CA ALA A 402 4.47 21.19 -14.58
C ALA A 402 3.48 20.47 -15.52
N SER A 403 2.62 19.60 -14.98
CA SER A 403 1.61 18.88 -15.77
C SER A 403 0.48 19.82 -16.24
N LYS A 404 0.11 20.83 -15.45
CA LYS A 404 -0.80 21.90 -15.89
C LYS A 404 -0.22 22.72 -17.03
N LYS A 405 1.06 23.10 -16.94
CA LYS A 405 1.77 23.78 -18.04
C LYS A 405 1.81 22.92 -19.29
N PHE A 406 2.00 21.62 -19.15
CA PHE A 406 1.93 20.68 -20.27
C PHE A 406 0.54 20.66 -20.93
N MET A 407 -0.55 20.64 -20.15
CA MET A 407 -1.91 20.76 -20.71
C MET A 407 -2.11 22.08 -21.47
N GLN A 408 -1.63 23.20 -20.92
CA GLN A 408 -1.67 24.50 -21.61
C GLN A 408 -0.84 24.49 -22.90
N ALA A 409 0.34 23.87 -22.88
CA ALA A 409 1.17 23.71 -24.06
C ALA A 409 0.49 22.89 -25.16
N ILE A 410 -0.27 21.85 -24.81
CA ILE A 410 -1.12 21.10 -25.76
C ILE A 410 -2.17 22.02 -26.37
N LEU A 411 -2.91 22.75 -25.55
CA LEU A 411 -3.96 23.67 -26.02
C LEU A 411 -3.40 24.78 -26.92
N ASN A 412 -2.20 25.25 -26.63
CA ASN A 412 -1.50 26.30 -27.38
C ASN A 412 -0.66 25.75 -28.55
N ASN A 413 -0.63 24.42 -28.74
CA ASN A 413 0.16 23.73 -29.75
C ASN A 413 1.69 24.04 -29.70
N ASP A 414 2.24 24.22 -28.49
CA ASP A 414 3.68 24.39 -28.26
C ASP A 414 4.39 23.03 -28.31
N VAL A 415 4.67 22.58 -29.53
CA VAL A 415 5.32 21.28 -29.80
C VAL A 415 6.70 21.17 -29.13
N GLY A 416 7.42 22.29 -28.97
CA GLY A 416 8.75 22.30 -28.36
C GLY A 416 8.68 21.91 -26.89
N TYR A 417 7.81 22.56 -26.12
CA TYR A 417 7.60 22.24 -24.71
C TYR A 417 7.02 20.83 -24.53
N ILE A 418 6.04 20.44 -25.36
CA ILE A 418 5.44 19.09 -25.31
C ILE A 418 6.52 18.02 -25.47
N LYS A 419 7.41 18.15 -26.46
CA LYS A 419 8.50 17.17 -26.68
C LYS A 419 9.47 17.12 -25.49
N SER A 420 9.88 18.28 -24.97
CA SER A 420 10.76 18.34 -23.79
C SER A 420 10.12 17.67 -22.58
N PHE A 421 8.86 18.02 -22.28
CA PHE A 421 8.14 17.48 -21.13
C PHE A 421 7.95 15.96 -21.24
N VAL A 422 7.49 15.47 -22.39
CA VAL A 422 7.32 14.03 -22.63
C VAL A 422 8.67 13.30 -22.56
N GLY A 423 9.75 13.91 -23.05
CA GLY A 423 11.10 13.35 -22.97
C GLY A 423 11.59 13.20 -21.55
N ASP A 424 11.45 14.23 -20.73
CA ASP A 424 11.87 14.20 -19.34
C ASP A 424 11.04 13.19 -18.53
N ARG A 425 9.73 13.10 -18.78
CA ARG A 425 8.82 12.19 -18.05
C ARG A 425 8.95 10.73 -18.46
N ASN A 426 9.39 10.46 -19.69
CA ASN A 426 9.51 9.10 -20.23
C ASN A 426 10.96 8.66 -20.42
N LYS A 427 11.91 9.38 -19.82
CA LYS A 427 13.31 8.99 -19.80
C LYS A 427 13.45 7.58 -19.22
N GLY A 428 14.14 6.69 -19.92
CA GLY A 428 14.28 5.29 -19.57
C GLY A 428 15.45 5.05 -18.62
N ALA A 429 15.49 3.86 -18.04
CA ALA A 429 16.55 3.46 -17.12
C ALA A 429 17.95 3.61 -17.74
N SER A 430 18.92 4.06 -16.96
CA SER A 430 20.33 3.98 -17.35
C SER A 430 20.74 2.53 -17.48
N ILE A 431 21.08 2.11 -18.70
CA ILE A 431 21.79 0.84 -18.92
C ILE A 431 23.29 1.16 -18.81
N ASN A 432 23.70 1.60 -17.62
CA ASN A 432 25.11 1.76 -17.28
C ASN A 432 25.56 0.51 -16.52
N GLU A 433 26.65 -0.13 -16.95
CA GLU A 433 27.21 -1.35 -16.34
C GLU A 433 27.72 -1.14 -14.89
N ASN A 434 27.76 0.11 -14.41
CA ASN A 434 28.23 0.50 -13.07
C ASN A 434 27.13 1.11 -12.17
N SER A 435 25.84 0.85 -12.43
CA SER A 435 24.77 1.39 -11.57
C SER A 435 24.78 0.72 -10.19
N SER A 436 24.72 1.51 -9.12
CA SER A 436 24.62 0.95 -7.77
C SER A 436 23.25 0.34 -7.53
N ARG A 437 23.20 -0.89 -7.01
CA ARG A 437 21.98 -1.64 -6.75
C ARG A 437 21.75 -1.84 -5.26
N THR A 438 20.74 -1.17 -4.73
CA THR A 438 20.39 -1.24 -3.31
C THR A 438 19.08 -2.00 -3.13
N ILE A 439 19.09 -3.03 -2.28
CA ILE A 439 17.85 -3.65 -1.79
C ILE A 439 17.43 -2.94 -0.50
N LEU A 440 16.24 -2.35 -0.50
CA LEU A 440 15.56 -1.89 0.71
C LEU A 440 14.68 -3.03 1.22
N LEU A 441 15.24 -3.82 2.16
CA LEU A 441 14.61 -4.98 2.76
C LEU A 441 13.88 -4.56 4.04
N MET A 442 12.57 -4.74 4.09
CA MET A 442 11.74 -4.28 5.20
C MET A 442 10.87 -5.41 5.73
N ASP A 443 10.72 -5.43 7.04
CA ASP A 443 9.67 -6.18 7.68
C ASP A 443 8.29 -5.55 7.37
N ALA A 444 7.30 -6.42 7.13
CA ALA A 444 5.91 -6.10 6.87
C ALA A 444 4.93 -6.95 7.70
N THR A 445 5.32 -7.41 8.90
CA THR A 445 4.41 -7.97 9.90
C THR A 445 3.49 -6.90 10.49
N GLY A 446 2.48 -7.31 11.28
CA GLY A 446 1.41 -6.44 11.78
C GLY A 446 1.87 -5.14 12.44
N SER A 447 3.01 -5.13 13.15
CA SER A 447 3.58 -3.97 13.85
C SER A 447 4.15 -2.91 12.92
N MET A 448 4.43 -3.25 11.65
CA MET A 448 5.20 -2.43 10.72
C MET A 448 4.38 -1.48 9.85
N SER A 449 3.07 -1.39 10.09
CA SER A 449 2.17 -0.47 9.36
C SER A 449 2.71 0.97 9.31
N SER A 450 3.31 1.45 10.40
CA SER A 450 3.90 2.79 10.47
C SER A 450 5.12 2.96 9.58
N LEU A 451 6.03 1.97 9.53
CA LEU A 451 7.20 2.00 8.65
C LEU A 451 6.76 1.99 7.19
N LEU A 452 5.87 1.06 6.82
CA LEU A 452 5.43 0.91 5.43
C LEU A 452 4.79 2.20 4.91
N ASN A 453 3.97 2.87 5.73
CA ASN A 453 3.41 4.17 5.39
C ASN A 453 4.49 5.26 5.27
N ALA A 454 5.44 5.31 6.21
CA ALA A 454 6.55 6.26 6.12
C ALA A 454 7.37 6.07 4.83
N VAL A 455 7.59 4.83 4.38
CA VAL A 455 8.29 4.54 3.12
C VAL A 455 7.44 4.94 1.91
N LYS A 456 6.13 4.67 1.91
CA LYS A 456 5.20 5.13 0.85
C LYS A 456 5.29 6.66 0.66
N ASP A 457 5.33 7.39 1.75
CA ASP A 457 5.40 8.85 1.76
C ASP A 457 6.77 9.38 1.31
N THR A 458 7.85 8.69 1.67
CA THR A 458 9.22 9.21 1.51
C THR A 458 10.00 8.67 0.32
N VAL A 459 9.60 7.56 -0.29
CA VAL A 459 10.37 6.92 -1.38
C VAL A 459 10.62 7.89 -2.55
N CYS A 460 9.62 8.69 -2.92
CA CYS A 460 9.79 9.72 -3.95
C CYS A 460 10.77 10.82 -3.54
N LYS A 461 10.80 11.17 -2.26
CA LYS A 461 11.69 12.18 -1.71
C LYS A 461 13.14 11.67 -1.64
N MET A 462 13.34 10.41 -1.26
CA MET A 462 14.66 9.77 -1.25
C MET A 462 15.29 9.84 -2.64
N PHE A 463 14.57 9.42 -3.68
CA PHE A 463 15.05 9.52 -5.07
C PHE A 463 15.38 10.96 -5.47
N GLU A 464 14.51 11.92 -5.15
CA GLU A 464 14.76 13.34 -5.47
C GLU A 464 16.07 13.83 -4.82
N LEU A 465 16.27 13.54 -3.53
CA LEU A 465 17.44 13.99 -2.79
C LEU A 465 18.73 13.35 -3.33
N VAL A 466 18.68 12.06 -3.69
CA VAL A 466 19.79 11.38 -4.36
C VAL A 466 20.08 12.05 -5.71
N SER A 467 19.08 12.17 -6.60
CA SER A 467 19.26 12.73 -7.94
C SER A 467 19.74 14.19 -7.91
N LEU A 468 19.23 15.03 -7.01
CA LEU A 468 19.69 16.41 -6.83
C LEU A 468 21.16 16.49 -6.42
N THR A 469 21.59 15.60 -5.52
CA THR A 469 22.98 15.55 -5.04
C THR A 469 23.93 15.04 -6.14
N LEU A 470 23.49 14.04 -6.91
CA LEU A 470 24.24 13.51 -8.05
C LEU A 470 24.42 14.56 -9.16
N LYS A 471 23.34 15.27 -9.52
CA LYS A 471 23.35 16.31 -10.55
C LYS A 471 24.35 17.42 -10.25
N GLU A 472 24.47 17.82 -8.98
CA GLU A 472 25.37 18.87 -8.52
C GLU A 472 26.85 18.48 -8.67
N LYS A 473 27.16 17.18 -8.66
CA LYS A 473 28.49 16.63 -8.96
C LYS A 473 28.68 16.27 -10.44
N GLY A 474 27.70 16.55 -11.29
CA GLY A 474 27.74 16.19 -12.71
C GLY A 474 27.63 14.69 -12.97
N LEU A 475 27.17 13.92 -11.98
CA LEU A 475 26.89 12.49 -12.13
C LEU A 475 25.50 12.29 -12.74
N ALA A 476 25.32 11.16 -13.41
CA ALA A 476 24.03 10.81 -14.00
C ALA A 476 22.99 10.56 -12.88
N GLU A 477 21.81 11.17 -12.99
CA GLU A 477 20.75 11.11 -11.96
C GLU A 477 20.19 9.69 -11.73
N ASP A 478 20.53 8.76 -12.63
CA ASP A 478 20.09 7.38 -12.75
C ASP A 478 21.23 6.36 -12.54
N CYS A 479 22.33 6.77 -11.90
CA CYS A 479 23.45 5.86 -11.57
C CYS A 479 23.15 4.89 -10.40
N PHE A 480 21.90 4.82 -9.95
CA PHE A 480 21.46 3.90 -8.90
C PHE A 480 20.10 3.28 -9.24
N GLN A 481 19.86 2.10 -8.68
CA GLN A 481 18.59 1.39 -8.74
C GLN A 481 18.22 0.94 -7.32
N LEU A 482 16.95 1.04 -6.99
CA LEU A 482 16.41 0.58 -5.72
C LEU A 482 15.40 -0.53 -5.97
N GLN A 483 15.47 -1.59 -5.18
CA GLN A 483 14.44 -2.62 -5.10
C GLN A 483 13.83 -2.56 -3.70
N CYS A 484 12.51 -2.42 -3.60
CA CYS A 484 11.80 -2.57 -2.34
C CYS A 484 11.42 -4.04 -2.17
N VAL A 485 11.85 -4.65 -1.08
CA VAL A 485 11.56 -6.05 -0.74
C VAL A 485 10.95 -6.08 0.63
N VAL A 486 9.81 -6.73 0.77
CA VAL A 486 9.16 -6.94 2.06
C VAL A 486 9.07 -8.41 2.39
N TYR A 487 9.43 -8.75 3.62
CA TYR A 487 9.25 -10.09 4.16
C TYR A 487 8.25 -10.05 5.32
N ARG A 488 7.63 -11.20 5.58
CA ARG A 488 6.67 -11.42 6.66
C ARG A 488 6.97 -12.76 7.32
N ASP A 489 6.09 -13.21 8.21
CA ASP A 489 6.21 -14.51 8.84
C ASP A 489 5.63 -15.67 8.00
N TYR A 490 5.94 -16.90 8.39
CA TYR A 490 5.54 -18.16 7.77
C TYR A 490 4.02 -18.35 7.73
N ASP A 491 3.27 -17.70 8.63
CA ASP A 491 1.81 -17.69 8.64
C ASP A 491 1.21 -17.04 7.37
N CYS A 492 1.97 -16.19 6.69
CA CYS A 492 1.57 -15.51 5.45
C CYS A 492 1.72 -16.38 4.20
N ARG A 493 2.38 -17.55 4.28
CA ARG A 493 2.61 -18.51 3.18
C ARG A 493 3.01 -17.86 1.85
N GLU A 494 2.05 -17.62 0.96
CA GLU A 494 2.31 -17.05 -0.38
C GLU A 494 2.78 -15.60 -0.32
N ASN A 495 2.37 -14.86 0.72
CA ASN A 495 2.70 -13.46 0.92
C ASN A 495 3.92 -13.26 1.83
N ILE A 496 4.66 -14.31 2.17
CA ILE A 496 5.85 -14.23 3.03
C ILE A 496 6.92 -13.31 2.44
N LEU A 497 7.00 -13.18 1.11
CA LEU A 497 7.93 -12.30 0.42
C LEU A 497 7.24 -11.61 -0.75
N GLN A 498 7.36 -10.29 -0.84
CA GLN A 498 7.00 -9.52 -2.02
C GLN A 498 8.18 -8.62 -2.41
N SER A 499 8.49 -8.54 -3.70
CA SER A 499 9.57 -7.69 -4.20
C SER A 499 9.10 -6.85 -5.38
N SER A 500 9.60 -5.62 -5.46
CA SER A 500 9.45 -4.80 -6.66
C SER A 500 10.42 -5.26 -7.75
N ALA A 501 10.22 -4.78 -8.98
CA ALA A 501 11.30 -4.77 -9.96
C ALA A 501 12.45 -3.84 -9.49
N TRP A 502 13.59 -3.92 -10.16
CA TRP A 502 14.66 -2.94 -10.02
C TRP A 502 14.23 -1.62 -10.65
N GLU A 503 14.10 -0.58 -9.85
CA GLU A 503 13.51 0.67 -10.29
C GLU A 503 14.50 1.85 -10.22
N THR A 504 14.50 2.64 -11.29
CA THR A 504 15.16 3.96 -11.35
C THR A 504 14.16 5.10 -11.17
N LYS A 505 12.86 4.78 -11.18
CA LYS A 505 11.77 5.75 -11.13
C LYS A 505 11.03 5.63 -9.80
N PRO A 506 10.96 6.70 -9.00
CA PRO A 506 10.31 6.63 -7.70
C PRO A 506 8.82 6.31 -7.75
N ILE A 507 8.14 6.66 -8.84
CA ILE A 507 6.70 6.45 -8.98
C ILE A 507 6.34 4.96 -9.05
N ASN A 508 7.17 4.14 -9.70
CA ASN A 508 6.93 2.70 -9.82
C ASN A 508 7.11 2.01 -8.45
N LEU A 509 8.14 2.40 -7.69
CA LEU A 509 8.31 1.93 -6.33
C LEU A 509 7.19 2.37 -5.41
N ARG A 510 6.73 3.62 -5.52
CA ARG A 510 5.56 4.08 -4.77
C ARG A 510 4.33 3.24 -5.10
N GLN A 511 4.05 2.99 -6.38
CA GLN A 511 2.94 2.12 -6.80
C GLN A 511 3.06 0.69 -6.29
N PHE A 512 4.27 0.14 -6.23
CA PHE A 512 4.51 -1.15 -5.58
C PHE A 512 4.22 -1.07 -4.08
N MET A 513 4.77 -0.07 -3.39
CA MET A 513 4.60 0.10 -1.95
C MET A 513 3.14 0.29 -1.55
N GLU A 514 2.32 1.00 -2.34
CA GLU A 514 0.87 1.16 -2.09
C GLU A 514 0.13 -0.19 -1.99
N LYS A 515 0.63 -1.24 -2.67
CA LYS A 515 0.08 -2.61 -2.60
C LYS A 515 0.53 -3.37 -1.37
N VAL A 516 1.57 -2.89 -0.71
CA VAL A 516 2.15 -3.54 0.46
C VAL A 516 1.40 -3.06 1.71
N SER A 517 0.83 -4.03 2.43
CA SER A 517 0.23 -3.86 3.74
C SER A 517 0.94 -4.73 4.78
N ALA A 518 0.90 -4.29 6.04
CA ALA A 518 1.33 -5.11 7.16
C ALA A 518 0.37 -6.30 7.31
N SER A 519 0.91 -7.51 7.46
CA SER A 519 0.09 -8.70 7.70
C SER A 519 0.91 -9.83 8.31
N GLY A 520 0.22 -10.71 9.03
CA GLY A 520 0.83 -11.83 9.72
C GLY A 520 1.63 -11.42 10.95
N GLY A 521 2.33 -12.40 11.50
CA GLY A 521 2.98 -12.32 12.79
C GLY A 521 2.12 -12.91 13.91
N GLY A 522 2.77 -13.29 14.99
CA GLY A 522 2.16 -14.00 16.12
C GLY A 522 3.18 -14.43 17.18
N ASP A 523 4.46 -14.39 16.82
CA ASP A 523 5.60 -14.52 17.71
C ASP A 523 6.57 -13.35 17.55
N TYR A 524 7.63 -13.35 18.36
CA TYR A 524 8.54 -12.22 18.46
C TYR A 524 9.64 -12.22 17.39
N GLU A 525 10.13 -13.38 16.97
CA GLU A 525 11.13 -13.50 15.90
C GLU A 525 10.48 -13.52 14.52
N GLU A 526 11.18 -13.10 13.47
CA GLU A 526 10.64 -13.01 12.10
C GLU A 526 11.54 -13.66 11.05
N ALA A 527 10.96 -13.92 9.87
CA ALA A 527 11.61 -14.64 8.78
C ALA A 527 12.63 -13.79 7.98
N ILE A 528 13.55 -13.12 8.67
CA ILE A 528 14.61 -12.29 8.08
C ILE A 528 15.44 -13.10 7.06
N GLU A 529 15.63 -14.39 7.31
CA GLU A 529 16.36 -15.29 6.42
C GLU A 529 15.75 -15.38 5.01
N ILE A 530 14.42 -15.24 4.88
CA ILE A 530 13.74 -15.26 3.57
C ILE A 530 14.06 -13.99 2.79
N GLY A 531 14.11 -12.84 3.49
CA GLY A 531 14.56 -11.58 2.93
C GLY A 531 16.03 -11.61 2.47
N LEU A 532 16.92 -12.17 3.29
CA LEU A 532 18.34 -12.32 2.95
C LEU A 532 18.56 -13.34 1.83
N LEU A 533 17.79 -14.42 1.79
CA LEU A 533 17.82 -15.41 0.71
C LEU A 533 17.47 -14.76 -0.63
N HIS A 534 16.50 -13.84 -0.67
CA HIS A 534 16.20 -13.05 -1.86
C HIS A 534 17.41 -12.21 -2.27
N ALA A 535 18.05 -11.51 -1.33
CA ALA A 535 19.26 -10.74 -1.62
C ALA A 535 20.40 -11.60 -2.19
N VAL A 536 20.59 -12.83 -1.69
CA VAL A 536 21.58 -13.79 -2.21
C VAL A 536 21.21 -14.31 -3.60
N LYS A 537 19.92 -14.48 -3.91
CA LYS A 537 19.47 -14.83 -5.27
C LYS A 537 19.76 -13.69 -6.24
N GLU A 538 19.49 -12.44 -5.85
CA GLU A 538 19.78 -11.26 -6.66
C GLU A 538 21.28 -11.03 -6.85
N SER A 539 22.11 -11.28 -5.81
CA SER A 539 23.57 -11.09 -5.91
C SER A 539 24.24 -12.05 -6.90
N LYS A 540 23.67 -13.25 -7.12
CA LYS A 540 24.17 -14.24 -8.08
C LYS A 540 23.83 -13.93 -9.53
N LYS A 541 22.96 -12.94 -9.79
CA LYS A 541 22.65 -12.49 -11.16
C LYS A 541 23.83 -11.71 -11.74
N GLN A 542 23.88 -11.61 -13.08
CA GLN A 542 25.01 -11.01 -13.82
C GLN A 542 25.34 -9.56 -13.40
N GLU A 543 24.35 -8.80 -12.93
CA GLU A 543 24.49 -7.39 -12.55
C GLU A 543 24.78 -7.21 -11.04
N GLY A 544 24.59 -8.26 -10.23
CA GLY A 544 24.83 -8.26 -8.78
C GLY A 544 24.01 -7.23 -7.99
N ILE A 545 24.36 -7.07 -6.71
CA ILE A 545 23.85 -6.00 -5.83
C ILE A 545 25.01 -5.31 -5.12
N SER A 546 24.85 -4.02 -4.80
CA SER A 546 25.86 -3.22 -4.12
C SER A 546 25.74 -3.28 -2.60
N GLN A 547 24.51 -3.37 -2.07
CA GLN A 547 24.25 -3.33 -0.63
C GLN A 547 22.80 -3.76 -0.31
N VAL A 548 22.56 -4.09 0.95
CA VAL A 548 21.22 -4.33 1.51
C VAL A 548 20.98 -3.39 2.69
N LEU A 549 19.81 -2.75 2.71
CA LEU A 549 19.31 -1.95 3.84
C LEU A 549 18.18 -2.73 4.49
N LEU A 550 18.45 -3.37 5.63
CA LEU A 550 17.49 -4.16 6.39
C LEU A 550 16.85 -3.31 7.49
N ILE A 551 15.52 -3.17 7.47
CA ILE A 551 14.73 -2.48 8.50
C ILE A 551 13.81 -3.51 9.17
N ALA A 552 13.90 -3.64 10.50
CA ALA A 552 13.13 -4.62 11.27
C ALA A 552 12.87 -4.15 12.71
N ASP A 553 11.76 -4.59 13.30
CA ASP A 553 11.49 -4.42 14.74
C ASP A 553 11.73 -5.72 15.55
N ALA A 554 11.85 -6.86 14.88
CA ALA A 554 12.12 -8.18 15.46
C ALA A 554 13.51 -8.77 15.05
N PRO A 555 14.05 -9.73 15.82
CA PRO A 555 15.24 -10.49 15.43
C PRO A 555 14.89 -11.67 14.49
N ALA A 556 15.91 -12.21 13.80
CA ALA A 556 15.75 -13.38 12.93
C ALA A 556 15.37 -14.65 13.71
N LYS A 557 14.52 -15.50 13.13
CA LYS A 557 14.16 -16.81 13.70
C LYS A 557 15.35 -17.75 13.86
N GLU A 558 15.31 -18.54 14.93
CA GLU A 558 16.29 -19.59 15.20
C GLU A 558 16.01 -20.88 14.39
N PRO A 559 17.02 -21.72 14.14
CA PRO A 559 16.89 -22.90 13.28
C PRO A 559 15.75 -23.87 13.62
N HIS A 560 15.46 -24.04 14.91
CA HIS A 560 14.41 -24.93 15.38
C HIS A 560 13.01 -24.34 15.11
N GLN A 561 12.85 -23.01 15.27
CA GLN A 561 11.60 -22.31 14.95
C GLN A 561 11.31 -22.41 13.46
N ILE A 562 12.31 -22.17 12.60
CA ILE A 562 12.11 -22.26 11.14
C ILE A 562 11.55 -23.63 10.72
N ARG A 563 12.10 -24.73 11.25
CA ARG A 563 11.59 -26.08 10.94
C ARG A 563 10.15 -26.27 11.42
N GLN A 564 9.88 -25.89 12.67
CA GLN A 564 8.54 -26.00 13.25
C GLN A 564 7.51 -25.19 12.45
N TYR A 565 7.84 -23.97 12.02
CA TYR A 565 6.93 -23.09 11.30
C TYR A 565 6.74 -23.52 9.85
N ARG A 566 7.79 -24.05 9.19
CA ARG A 566 7.66 -24.67 7.87
C ARG A 566 6.70 -25.85 7.90
N ASP A 567 6.83 -26.72 8.90
CA ASP A 567 5.93 -27.86 9.09
C ASP A 567 4.49 -27.40 9.40
N LEU A 568 4.33 -26.40 10.27
CA LEU A 568 3.02 -25.88 10.66
C LEU A 568 2.29 -25.16 9.51
N TYR A 569 3.02 -24.41 8.68
CA TYR A 569 2.46 -23.51 7.67
C TYR A 569 2.75 -23.97 6.24
N GLY A 570 2.21 -25.13 5.85
CA GLY A 570 2.25 -25.61 4.46
C GLY A 570 3.07 -26.89 4.25
N GLY A 571 3.89 -27.28 5.22
CA GLY A 571 4.72 -28.48 5.17
C GLY A 571 5.98 -28.31 4.32
N GLU A 572 7.01 -29.12 4.57
CA GLU A 572 8.32 -28.98 3.91
C GLU A 572 8.24 -29.09 2.37
N GLU A 573 7.30 -29.87 1.81
CA GLU A 573 7.11 -29.96 0.34
C GLU A 573 6.79 -28.61 -0.29
N TYR A 574 5.85 -27.85 0.30
CA TYR A 574 5.47 -26.52 -0.18
C TYR A 574 6.65 -25.54 -0.16
N TRP A 575 7.41 -25.55 0.95
CA TRP A 575 8.53 -24.63 1.12
C TRP A 575 9.73 -24.99 0.26
N LEU A 576 9.98 -26.29 0.05
CA LEU A 576 11.03 -26.78 -0.83
C LEU A 576 10.80 -26.33 -2.28
N GLU A 577 9.56 -26.37 -2.75
CA GLU A 577 9.18 -25.94 -4.10
C GLU A 577 9.43 -24.44 -4.31
N LYS A 578 8.97 -23.59 -3.37
CA LYS A 578 9.05 -22.12 -3.54
C LYS A 578 10.38 -21.49 -3.15
N TYR A 579 10.96 -21.93 -2.03
CA TYR A 579 12.14 -21.28 -1.41
C TYR A 579 13.36 -22.19 -1.31
N GLY A 580 13.20 -23.48 -1.61
CA GLY A 580 14.26 -24.48 -1.45
C GLY A 580 14.36 -25.00 -0.01
N PRO A 581 15.44 -25.72 0.32
CA PRO A 581 15.64 -26.27 1.66
C PRO A 581 15.73 -25.17 2.71
N ALA A 582 15.36 -25.49 3.95
CA ALA A 582 15.45 -24.56 5.07
C ALA A 582 16.85 -23.92 5.16
N THR A 583 16.87 -22.59 5.23
CA THR A 583 18.07 -21.79 5.41
C THR A 583 17.98 -20.94 6.68
N TYR A 584 19.07 -20.27 7.02
CA TYR A 584 19.21 -19.46 8.23
C TYR A 584 19.93 -18.16 7.88
N TYR A 585 19.68 -17.09 8.63
CA TYR A 585 20.29 -15.78 8.35
C TYR A 585 21.83 -15.87 8.32
N GLN A 586 22.44 -16.73 9.15
CA GLN A 586 23.90 -16.93 9.17
C GLN A 586 24.44 -17.51 7.85
N ASN A 587 23.68 -18.41 7.22
CA ASN A 587 24.07 -19.02 5.94
C ASN A 587 24.05 -17.96 4.83
N GLU A 588 22.96 -17.18 4.76
CA GLU A 588 22.81 -16.14 3.76
C GLU A 588 23.83 -15.02 3.95
N LEU A 589 24.16 -14.67 5.21
CA LEU A 589 25.24 -13.73 5.49
C LEU A 589 26.59 -14.24 5.05
N ALA A 590 26.90 -15.54 5.20
CA ALA A 590 28.16 -16.08 4.73
C ALA A 590 28.34 -15.88 3.20
N HIS A 591 27.26 -16.00 2.44
CA HIS A 591 27.24 -15.69 1.01
C HIS A 591 27.43 -14.19 0.72
N LEU A 592 26.72 -13.30 1.43
CA LEU A 592 26.90 -11.86 1.23
C LEU A 592 28.31 -11.39 1.62
N ILE A 593 28.92 -12.01 2.64
CA ILE A 593 30.31 -11.75 3.04
C ILE A 593 31.29 -12.19 1.95
N SER A 594 31.09 -13.36 1.31
CA SER A 594 31.98 -13.82 0.24
C SER A 594 31.95 -12.88 -0.97
N GLU A 595 30.79 -12.31 -1.27
CA GLU A 595 30.58 -11.34 -2.34
C GLU A 595 30.91 -9.89 -1.94
N LYS A 596 31.34 -9.65 -0.69
CA LYS A 596 31.66 -8.32 -0.13
C LYS A 596 30.48 -7.34 -0.17
N ILE A 597 29.26 -7.83 -0.01
CA ILE A 597 28.04 -7.03 0.01
C ILE A 597 27.72 -6.63 1.47
N PRO A 598 27.75 -5.33 1.82
CA PRO A 598 27.38 -4.88 3.15
C PRO A 598 25.87 -4.94 3.38
N VAL A 599 25.48 -5.33 4.60
CA VAL A 599 24.10 -5.27 5.09
C VAL A 599 24.04 -4.21 6.18
N HIS A 600 23.38 -3.10 5.88
CA HIS A 600 23.12 -2.03 6.85
C HIS A 600 21.79 -2.32 7.55
N THR A 601 21.76 -2.22 8.88
CA THR A 601 20.56 -2.54 9.67
C THR A 601 20.00 -1.32 10.38
N PHE A 602 18.68 -1.21 10.37
CA PHE A 602 17.91 -0.18 11.05
C PHE A 602 16.92 -0.84 12.00
N TYR A 603 17.18 -0.76 13.30
CA TYR A 603 16.35 -1.40 14.32
C TYR A 603 15.32 -0.42 14.87
N LEU A 604 14.05 -0.86 14.96
CA LEU A 604 12.95 -0.06 15.50
C LEU A 604 12.74 -0.27 17.01
N GLU A 605 13.08 -1.46 17.51
CA GLU A 605 12.94 -1.84 18.91
C GLU A 605 14.27 -2.31 19.50
N ASN A 606 14.49 -2.06 20.80
CA ASN A 606 15.77 -2.39 21.43
C ASN A 606 16.03 -3.90 21.55
N GLY A 607 14.97 -4.72 21.55
CA GLY A 607 15.09 -6.16 21.75
C GLY A 607 15.74 -6.88 20.55
N CYS A 608 15.59 -6.37 19.32
CA CYS A 608 16.20 -6.97 18.13
C CYS A 608 17.62 -6.46 17.85
N LYS A 609 18.05 -5.39 18.55
CA LYS A 609 19.37 -4.76 18.38
C LYS A 609 20.54 -5.75 18.37
N PRO A 610 20.68 -6.71 19.33
CA PRO A 610 21.84 -7.60 19.33
C PRO A 610 21.94 -8.47 18.08
N ASN A 611 20.80 -8.92 17.55
CA ASN A 611 20.73 -9.71 16.32
C ASN A 611 21.12 -8.84 15.11
N LEU A 612 20.46 -7.69 14.94
CA LEU A 612 20.69 -6.78 13.81
C LEU A 612 22.09 -6.14 13.81
N GLU A 613 22.66 -5.86 14.98
CA GLU A 613 24.04 -5.35 15.12
C GLU A 613 25.06 -6.42 14.71
N LYS A 614 24.80 -7.69 15.02
CA LYS A 614 25.61 -8.82 14.55
C LYS A 614 25.55 -8.95 13.03
N ILE A 615 24.36 -8.87 12.44
CA ILE A 615 24.15 -8.90 10.97
C ILE A 615 24.98 -7.81 10.28
N ALA A 616 24.88 -6.56 10.76
CA ALA A 616 25.60 -5.44 10.17
C ALA A 616 27.12 -5.55 10.35
N THR A 617 27.59 -5.83 11.56
CA THR A 617 29.02 -5.88 11.85
C THR A 617 29.72 -6.99 11.07
N SER A 618 29.07 -8.15 10.91
CA SER A 618 29.62 -9.28 10.13
C SER A 618 29.83 -8.95 8.65
N THR A 619 29.04 -8.04 8.08
CA THR A 619 29.10 -7.64 6.66
C THR A 619 29.82 -6.31 6.42
N LYS A 620 30.39 -5.71 7.48
CA LYS A 620 30.95 -4.34 7.48
C LYS A 620 29.91 -3.25 7.15
N GLY A 621 28.63 -3.53 7.40
CA GLY A 621 27.56 -2.56 7.35
C GLY A 621 27.48 -1.69 8.61
N THR A 622 26.45 -0.85 8.67
CA THR A 622 26.17 0.04 9.81
C THR A 622 24.87 -0.39 10.50
N CYS A 623 24.82 -0.28 11.83
CA CYS A 623 23.60 -0.53 12.60
C CYS A 623 23.14 0.78 13.24
N ARG A 624 21.91 1.23 12.96
CA ARG A 624 21.35 2.48 13.48
C ARG A 624 19.96 2.28 14.06
N TYR A 625 19.63 3.06 15.08
CA TYR A 625 18.27 3.11 15.61
C TYR A 625 17.40 3.96 14.69
N LEU A 626 16.16 3.52 14.45
CA LEU A 626 15.20 4.26 13.64
C LEU A 626 13.85 4.31 14.35
N ASN A 627 13.38 5.49 14.75
CA ASN A 627 12.11 5.62 15.44
C ASN A 627 11.06 6.31 14.58
N ILE A 628 10.35 5.53 13.77
CA ILE A 628 9.29 6.03 12.88
C ILE A 628 8.12 6.64 13.64
N ARG A 629 7.91 6.27 14.91
CA ARG A 629 6.77 6.75 15.72
C ARG A 629 6.98 8.16 16.31
N LYS A 630 8.15 8.77 16.11
CA LYS A 630 8.44 10.15 16.51
C LYS A 630 8.20 11.14 15.37
N PRO A 631 7.90 12.42 15.67
CA PRO A 631 7.66 13.45 14.64
C PRO A 631 8.77 13.58 13.58
N ASP A 632 10.03 13.34 13.95
CA ASP A 632 11.17 13.40 13.03
C ASP A 632 11.60 12.03 12.46
N GLY A 633 10.94 10.93 12.85
CA GLY A 633 11.31 9.57 12.45
C GLY A 633 11.27 9.33 10.94
N VAL A 634 10.28 9.91 10.27
CA VAL A 634 10.13 9.86 8.80
C VAL A 634 11.28 10.59 8.11
N LYS A 635 11.78 11.68 8.72
CA LYS A 635 12.96 12.41 8.22
C LYS A 635 14.23 11.60 8.42
N GLU A 636 14.40 10.97 9.58
CA GLU A 636 15.53 10.08 9.86
C GLU A 636 15.61 8.94 8.85
N LEU A 637 14.48 8.27 8.57
CA LEU A 637 14.38 7.24 7.52
C LEU A 637 14.85 7.78 6.16
N THR A 638 14.31 8.93 5.76
CA THR A 638 14.66 9.57 4.48
C THR A 638 16.16 9.86 4.40
N CYS A 639 16.74 10.44 5.45
CA CYS A 639 18.16 10.76 5.52
C CYS A 639 19.01 9.51 5.46
N PHE A 640 18.72 8.50 6.27
CA PHE A 640 19.55 7.30 6.37
C PHE A 640 19.58 6.51 5.07
N VAL A 641 18.42 6.27 4.44
CA VAL A 641 18.37 5.57 3.15
C VAL A 641 19.10 6.37 2.07
N THR A 642 18.91 7.70 2.04
CA THR A 642 19.58 8.58 1.06
C THR A 642 21.09 8.57 1.24
N GLU A 643 21.60 8.62 2.47
CA GLU A 643 23.03 8.56 2.77
C GLU A 643 23.67 7.27 2.25
N GLU A 644 23.06 6.12 2.53
CA GLU A 644 23.62 4.83 2.13
C GLU A 644 23.58 4.65 0.60
N VAL A 645 22.50 5.09 -0.07
CA VAL A 645 22.42 5.07 -1.54
C VAL A 645 23.47 5.98 -2.18
N LEU A 646 23.67 7.20 -1.66
CA LEU A 646 24.70 8.12 -2.16
C LEU A 646 26.11 7.56 -1.98
N ARG A 647 26.37 6.86 -0.87
CA ARG A 647 27.67 6.28 -0.57
C ARG A 647 28.10 5.24 -1.61
N THR A 648 27.16 4.44 -2.12
CA THR A 648 27.47 3.44 -3.15
C THR A 648 27.38 3.98 -4.58
N SER A 649 26.64 5.07 -4.79
CA SER A 649 26.48 5.71 -6.12
C SER A 649 27.72 6.47 -6.59
N GLY A 650 28.69 6.74 -5.70
CA GLY A 650 29.88 7.54 -5.99
C GLY A 650 30.97 6.86 -6.81
N GLY A 651 30.84 5.58 -7.18
CA GLY A 651 31.86 4.83 -7.94
C GLY A 651 33.11 4.43 -7.14
N SER A 652 33.54 5.26 -6.19
CA SER A 652 34.55 4.94 -5.17
C SER A 652 34.08 5.32 -3.76
N ALA A 653 34.67 4.70 -2.72
CA ALA A 653 34.32 4.99 -1.33
C ALA A 653 34.57 6.47 -0.94
N ALA A 654 35.61 7.09 -1.49
CA ALA A 654 35.93 8.49 -1.24
C ALA A 654 34.92 9.45 -1.89
N GLU A 655 34.52 9.18 -3.13
CA GLU A 655 33.51 9.96 -3.84
C GLU A 655 32.11 9.79 -3.23
N GLY A 656 31.78 8.58 -2.80
CA GLY A 656 30.56 8.29 -2.04
C GLY A 656 30.45 9.12 -0.77
N GLU A 657 31.52 9.21 0.02
CA GLU A 657 31.51 10.01 1.25
C GLU A 657 31.48 11.53 0.95
N GLN A 658 32.05 11.98 -0.17
CA GLN A 658 31.88 13.36 -0.62
C GLN A 658 30.43 13.69 -0.97
N LEU A 659 29.70 12.77 -1.62
CA LEU A 659 28.27 12.92 -1.91
C LEU A 659 27.45 13.01 -0.61
N VAL A 660 27.73 12.14 0.35
CA VAL A 660 27.09 12.17 1.68
C VAL A 660 27.34 13.49 2.40
N ASN A 661 28.57 14.02 2.36
CA ASN A 661 28.89 15.31 2.98
C ASN A 661 28.21 16.49 2.29
N LEU A 662 28.12 16.47 0.96
CA LEU A 662 27.37 17.47 0.18
C LEU A 662 25.89 17.46 0.59
N PHE A 663 25.30 16.28 0.65
CA PHE A 663 23.92 16.08 1.08
C PHE A 663 23.65 16.61 2.50
N LYS A 664 24.49 16.22 3.48
CA LYS A 664 24.38 16.68 4.88
C LYS A 664 24.46 18.19 5.02
N THR A 665 25.34 18.84 4.26
CA THR A 665 25.49 20.31 4.25
C THR A 665 24.26 21.03 3.71
N LYS A 666 23.49 20.36 2.85
CA LYS A 666 22.30 20.92 2.20
C LYS A 666 21.05 20.74 3.06
N ILE A 667 20.91 19.56 3.67
CA ILE A 667 19.88 19.30 4.68
C ILE A 667 20.02 20.27 5.85
N SER A 668 21.21 20.47 6.40
CA SER A 668 21.40 21.42 7.50
C SER A 668 20.99 22.87 7.14
N LYS A 669 21.03 23.25 5.86
CA LYS A 669 20.56 24.57 5.36
C LYS A 669 19.07 24.62 4.96
N SER A 670 18.44 23.49 4.70
CA SER A 670 17.02 23.39 4.34
C SER A 670 16.10 23.20 5.55
N PHE A 671 16.68 22.84 6.70
CA PHE A 671 15.98 22.64 7.98
C PHE A 671 16.24 23.78 8.99
N LEU A 672 17.07 24.77 8.64
CA LEU A 672 17.19 26.09 9.27
C LEU A 672 16.38 27.09 8.46
#